data_AF-V6F5Q4-F1
#
_entry.id   AF-V6F5Q4-F1
#
_cell.length_a   1.000
_cell.length_b   1.000
_cell.length_c   1.000
_cell.angle_alpha   90.00
_cell.angle_beta   90.00
_cell.angle_gamma   90.00
#
_symmetry.space_group_name_H-M   'P 1'
#
loop_
_entity.id
_entity.type
_entity.pdbx_description
1 polymer ?
#
loop_
_entity_poly.entity_id
_entity_poly.type
_entity_poly.pdbx_seq_one_letter_code
_entity_poly.pdbx_strand_id
1 'polypeptide(L)'
;MSNYRDEIAAEIIARIEAGTAPWLKPWRAGALGVGPFNPITGKPYRGINDLWLGMQGRADPRWMTYRQASQAEAQVRKGEKSTTIEYWQWTDRTAVKDADGKAVLDAEGQQQYETVRLDRPKVFLAKVFNAEQIDGLAPYVAPAPAFDPIKRAEAIIEGAGIPVLHDQHDRAFYRPSTDKIHLPPMAMFHNAASYYDTALHELGHATGHPSRLNREFGPFGSEVYAREELKAEIASYMLARDMGISFDPSNHAAYVESWLKVLREDKNEIFRAARDAEIIKTWVMEPERRPELERGAGQGLAVLAQAQTVEVPKELRLYIKELEAAGTPEERRAAVERYGISPKSVTEFVEFAVKQAAEDRLTNQAISDYLSRQTEIAESAAFAQADRFQETQEKAMSKIYIAVPYDEKNEAKAAGAKWDRGAKSWYVPEGTDPAAFSKWATAAKAPAPELSPVEEFAQALKTHGLIVKGDPVMDGQWHRCPVEGDKAKQMSGSYIGYLDGRPSGNITNYRAGGTTKWVAAGVSLTDAERAHIQAEAANVRAAREAERLAAAEKAAKNAYGVWQNLPGEANPENSPYLAAKGVKGHGVKVNGEGHMIIPCRDAAGRLWNIQTVTPENKLFLRDSRKEGTFHVLEVTGKGTLDALLPLKQGVIIIAEGYATAATIFEETGRPVISAFDSSNLKAVAEAVRAKFPDRPILIAGDNDHANVHGNVGMVKAEEAAKAVGGKMVAPSFTAEEKAQKLTDFNDLHQSRGAGWVRRTIEGALSKAQGQERGIA
;
A
#
# COMPACT_ATOMS: atom_id res chain seq x y z
N MET A 1 -20.50 -7.92 30.44
CA MET A 1 -21.80 -7.45 29.92
C MET A 1 -21.56 -7.11 28.46
N SER A 2 -22.35 -7.67 27.55
CA SER A 2 -22.20 -7.35 26.12
C SER A 2 -22.46 -5.86 25.91
N ASN A 3 -21.60 -5.18 25.15
CA ASN A 3 -21.81 -3.79 24.77
C ASN A 3 -22.99 -3.73 23.79
N TYR A 4 -23.87 -2.74 23.87
CA TYR A 4 -25.01 -2.54 22.96
C TYR A 4 -24.61 -2.65 21.49
N ARG A 5 -23.45 -2.08 21.13
CA ARG A 5 -22.91 -2.16 19.78
C ARG A 5 -22.50 -3.57 19.36
N ASP A 6 -22.01 -4.38 20.29
CA ASP A 6 -21.61 -5.76 20.01
C ASP A 6 -22.82 -6.63 19.68
N GLU A 7 -23.97 -6.39 20.32
CA GLU A 7 -25.22 -7.10 20.05
C GLU A 7 -25.75 -6.79 18.65
N ILE A 8 -25.80 -5.50 18.29
CA ILE A 8 -26.22 -5.08 16.95
C ILE A 8 -25.26 -5.60 15.88
N ALA A 9 -23.95 -5.44 16.08
CA ALA A 9 -22.96 -5.92 15.13
C ALA A 9 -23.07 -7.45 14.93
N ALA A 10 -23.24 -8.21 16.01
CA ALA A 10 -23.43 -9.66 15.93
C ALA A 10 -24.70 -10.05 15.15
N GLU A 11 -25.83 -9.36 15.38
CA GLU A 11 -27.05 -9.63 14.62
C GLU A 11 -26.92 -9.27 13.14
N ILE A 12 -26.27 -8.15 12.82
CA ILE A 12 -26.00 -7.76 11.42
C ILE A 12 -25.09 -8.79 10.76
N ILE A 13 -24.02 -9.23 11.43
CA ILE A 13 -23.12 -10.30 10.93
C ILE A 13 -23.93 -11.57 10.65
N ALA A 14 -24.79 -12.01 11.57
CA ALA A 14 -25.63 -13.20 11.36
C ALA A 14 -26.58 -13.04 10.16
N ARG A 15 -27.12 -11.85 9.94
CA ARG A 15 -27.97 -11.56 8.77
C ARG A 15 -27.17 -11.55 7.46
N ILE A 16 -25.93 -11.05 7.47
CA ILE A 16 -25.01 -11.10 6.32
C ILE A 16 -24.67 -12.57 6.01
N GLU A 17 -24.32 -13.37 7.01
CA GLU A 17 -24.02 -14.81 6.87
C GLU A 17 -25.22 -15.58 6.28
N ALA A 18 -26.43 -15.24 6.71
CA ALA A 18 -27.65 -15.84 6.19
C ALA A 18 -28.09 -15.30 4.81
N GLY A 19 -27.36 -14.33 4.23
CA GLY A 19 -27.78 -13.65 2.98
C GLY A 19 -29.10 -12.89 3.13
N THR A 20 -29.44 -12.49 4.36
CA THR A 20 -30.72 -11.85 4.70
C THR A 20 -30.63 -10.36 4.99
N ALA A 21 -29.43 -9.79 5.02
CA ALA A 21 -29.23 -8.36 5.15
C ALA A 21 -29.93 -7.60 3.99
N PRO A 22 -30.53 -6.41 4.23
CA PRO A 22 -31.30 -5.72 3.20
C PRO A 22 -30.50 -5.38 1.93
N TRP A 23 -29.22 -5.01 2.05
CA TRP A 23 -28.33 -4.74 0.93
C TRP A 23 -27.74 -6.01 0.27
N LEU A 24 -28.19 -7.21 0.67
CA LEU A 24 -27.80 -8.49 0.05
C LEU A 24 -28.96 -9.16 -0.69
N LYS A 25 -30.15 -8.54 -0.69
CA LYS A 25 -31.33 -9.07 -1.36
C LYS A 25 -31.73 -8.20 -2.54
N PRO A 26 -32.19 -8.81 -3.65
CA PRO A 26 -32.78 -8.04 -4.73
C PRO A 26 -34.13 -7.46 -4.30
N TRP A 27 -34.40 -6.22 -4.69
CA TRP A 27 -35.66 -5.51 -4.43
C TRP A 27 -36.26 -5.01 -5.74
N ARG A 28 -37.58 -5.14 -5.88
CA ARG A 28 -38.31 -4.64 -7.05
C ARG A 28 -38.61 -3.15 -6.92
N ALA A 29 -38.65 -2.44 -8.06
CA ALA A 29 -39.11 -1.06 -8.11
C ALA A 29 -40.53 -0.95 -7.49
N GLY A 30 -40.73 0.05 -6.63
CA GLY A 30 -41.97 0.23 -5.85
C GLY A 30 -42.13 -0.69 -4.63
N ALA A 31 -41.24 -1.66 -4.40
CA ALA A 31 -41.20 -2.47 -3.17
C ALA A 31 -40.34 -1.83 -2.07
N LEU A 32 -39.49 -0.87 -2.42
CA LEU A 32 -38.68 -0.10 -1.48
C LEU A 32 -39.50 1.10 -0.98
N GLY A 33 -39.82 1.06 0.31
CA GLY A 33 -40.60 2.09 1.01
C GLY A 33 -39.73 3.20 1.60
N VAL A 34 -40.40 4.24 2.10
CA VAL A 34 -39.78 5.30 2.91
C VAL A 34 -38.98 4.68 4.05
N GLY A 35 -37.73 5.08 4.21
CA GLY A 35 -36.88 4.62 5.31
C GLY A 35 -37.45 4.97 6.70
N PRO A 36 -36.97 4.32 7.77
CA PRO A 36 -37.44 4.61 9.13
C PRO A 36 -37.38 6.10 9.47
N PHE A 37 -38.46 6.65 10.01
CA PHE A 37 -38.49 8.05 10.44
C PHE A 37 -39.28 8.26 11.74
N ASN A 38 -39.02 9.38 12.41
CA ASN A 38 -39.78 9.78 13.58
C ASN A 38 -40.99 10.63 13.17
N PRO A 39 -42.24 10.18 13.38
CA PRO A 39 -43.42 10.89 12.92
C PRO A 39 -43.74 12.18 13.70
N ILE A 40 -43.17 12.35 14.89
CA ILE A 40 -43.36 13.59 15.68
C ILE A 40 -42.49 14.71 15.15
N THR A 41 -41.26 14.40 14.77
CA THR A 41 -40.31 15.40 14.26
C THR A 41 -40.30 15.50 12.73
N GLY A 42 -40.87 14.51 12.04
CA GLY A 42 -40.78 14.35 10.59
C GLY A 42 -39.39 13.97 10.08
N LYS A 43 -38.42 13.73 10.98
CA LYS A 43 -37.02 13.51 10.58
C LYS A 43 -36.75 12.02 10.34
N PRO A 44 -36.07 11.67 9.23
CA PRO A 44 -35.60 10.31 8.99
C PRO A 44 -34.52 9.94 10.02
N TYR A 45 -34.49 8.66 10.41
CA TYR A 45 -33.32 8.10 11.08
C TYR A 45 -32.15 8.01 10.07
N ARG A 46 -30.92 7.97 10.59
CA ARG A 46 -29.70 8.09 9.77
C ARG A 46 -28.66 7.04 10.15
N GLY A 47 -27.81 6.69 9.20
CA GLY A 47 -26.69 5.77 9.40
C GLY A 47 -27.12 4.43 9.99
N ILE A 48 -26.48 4.01 11.08
CA ILE A 48 -26.76 2.68 11.66
C ILE A 48 -28.21 2.53 12.13
N ASN A 49 -28.85 3.61 12.60
CA ASN A 49 -30.24 3.53 13.07
C ASN A 49 -31.22 3.29 11.93
N ASP A 50 -30.96 3.87 10.75
CA ASP A 50 -31.77 3.64 9.56
C ASP A 50 -31.74 2.15 9.16
N LEU A 51 -30.53 1.59 9.07
CA LEU A 51 -30.34 0.16 8.76
C LEU A 51 -30.95 -0.74 9.83
N TRP A 52 -30.63 -0.47 11.10
CA TRP A 52 -31.04 -1.29 12.23
C TRP A 52 -32.55 -1.35 12.41
N LEU A 53 -33.23 -0.21 12.30
CA LEU A 53 -34.69 -0.14 12.38
C LEU A 53 -35.35 -0.78 11.15
N GLY A 54 -34.78 -0.59 9.95
CA GLY A 54 -35.27 -1.23 8.72
C GLY A 54 -35.17 -2.77 8.77
N MET A 55 -34.21 -3.32 9.51
CA MET A 55 -34.04 -4.76 9.68
C MET A 55 -35.03 -5.43 10.65
N GLN A 56 -35.83 -4.64 11.38
CA GLN A 56 -36.77 -5.19 12.37
C GLN A 56 -37.99 -5.88 11.73
N GLY A 57 -38.09 -5.90 10.39
CA GLY A 57 -39.11 -6.67 9.66
C GLY A 57 -40.52 -6.09 9.78
N ARG A 58 -40.63 -4.76 9.88
CA ARG A 58 -41.90 -4.04 10.04
C ARG A 58 -42.22 -3.26 8.77
N ALA A 59 -43.49 -3.20 8.40
CA ALA A 59 -43.99 -2.54 7.22
C ALA A 59 -44.21 -1.03 7.44
N ASP A 60 -44.65 -0.62 8.64
CA ASP A 60 -44.80 0.80 8.97
C ASP A 60 -43.42 1.43 9.24
N PRO A 61 -43.01 2.51 8.54
CA PRO A 61 -41.69 3.11 8.72
C PRO A 61 -41.61 4.05 9.94
N ARG A 62 -42.69 4.27 10.68
CA ARG A 62 -42.73 5.23 11.78
C ARG A 62 -42.20 4.62 13.08
N TRP A 63 -41.20 5.25 13.68
CA TRP A 63 -40.60 4.85 14.96
C TRP A 63 -40.51 6.01 15.94
N MET A 64 -41.04 5.83 17.15
CA MET A 64 -41.06 6.87 18.19
C MET A 64 -40.85 6.31 19.59
N THR A 65 -40.43 7.15 20.53
CA THR A 65 -40.30 6.73 21.94
C THR A 65 -41.68 6.52 22.59
N TYR A 66 -41.72 5.77 23.70
CA TYR A 66 -42.95 5.63 24.49
C TYR A 66 -43.56 6.98 24.88
N ARG A 67 -42.71 7.93 25.29
CA ARG A 67 -43.13 9.29 25.67
C ARG A 67 -43.78 10.03 24.50
N GLN A 68 -43.21 9.90 23.29
CA GLN A 68 -43.76 10.49 22.09
C GLN A 68 -45.11 9.88 21.70
N ALA A 69 -45.27 8.55 21.83
CA ALA A 69 -46.57 7.89 21.61
C ALA A 69 -47.62 8.43 22.58
N SER A 70 -47.30 8.50 23.88
CA SER A 70 -48.21 9.04 24.90
C SER A 70 -48.56 10.51 24.67
N GLN A 71 -47.62 11.33 24.17
CA GLN A 71 -47.89 12.73 23.80
C GLN A 71 -48.81 12.86 22.58
N ALA A 72 -48.81 11.88 21.70
CA ALA A 72 -49.73 11.78 20.56
C ALA A 72 -51.05 11.07 20.94
N GLU A 73 -51.36 10.97 22.23
CA GLU A 73 -52.55 10.27 22.77
C GLU A 73 -52.66 8.80 22.32
N ALA A 74 -51.53 8.19 21.98
CA ALA A 74 -51.42 6.82 21.50
C ALA A 74 -50.74 5.92 22.56
N GLN A 75 -51.01 4.62 22.51
CA GLN A 75 -50.59 3.67 23.54
C GLN A 75 -49.79 2.51 22.95
N VAL A 76 -48.52 2.37 23.35
CA VAL A 76 -47.75 1.14 23.09
C VAL A 76 -48.47 -0.03 23.75
N ARG A 77 -48.76 -1.09 22.99
CA ARG A 77 -49.47 -2.26 23.52
C ARG A 77 -48.68 -2.97 24.62
N LYS A 78 -49.41 -3.52 25.59
CA LYS A 78 -48.81 -4.26 26.70
C LYS A 78 -48.07 -5.49 26.18
N GLY A 79 -46.80 -5.63 26.56
CA GLY A 79 -45.95 -6.77 26.20
C GLY A 79 -45.02 -6.52 25.00
N GLU A 80 -45.26 -5.46 24.22
CA GLU A 80 -44.40 -5.08 23.09
C GLU A 80 -42.98 -4.73 23.56
N LYS A 81 -41.99 -5.07 22.74
CA LYS A 81 -40.58 -4.81 23.02
C LYS A 81 -40.08 -3.64 22.19
N SER A 82 -39.36 -2.73 22.83
CA SER A 82 -38.71 -1.61 22.17
C SER A 82 -37.46 -2.05 21.42
N THR A 83 -37.13 -1.35 20.33
CA THR A 83 -35.83 -1.42 19.67
C THR A 83 -34.94 -0.28 20.19
N THR A 84 -33.68 -0.59 20.52
CA THR A 84 -32.72 0.39 21.04
C THR A 84 -31.94 1.02 19.90
N ILE A 85 -31.83 2.35 19.90
CA ILE A 85 -31.05 3.16 18.97
C ILE A 85 -29.98 3.96 19.72
N GLU A 86 -28.90 4.34 19.04
CA GLU A 86 -27.89 5.26 19.58
C GLU A 86 -27.88 6.59 18.85
N TYR A 87 -27.67 7.69 19.56
CA TYR A 87 -27.44 8.99 18.92
C TYR A 87 -26.41 9.81 19.69
N TRP A 88 -25.79 10.73 18.97
CA TRP A 88 -24.65 11.51 19.44
C TRP A 88 -25.06 12.96 19.55
N GLN A 89 -25.00 13.50 20.77
CA GLN A 89 -25.28 14.91 21.03
C GLN A 89 -23.97 15.68 21.08
N TRP A 90 -23.80 16.57 20.09
CA TRP A 90 -22.62 17.42 19.93
C TRP A 90 -22.80 18.82 20.53
N THR A 91 -23.97 19.13 21.07
CA THR A 91 -24.27 20.46 21.60
C THR A 91 -25.00 20.35 22.93
N ASP A 92 -24.68 21.21 23.89
CA ASP A 92 -25.37 21.30 25.17
C ASP A 92 -25.95 22.70 25.37
N ARG A 93 -26.89 22.85 26.31
CA ARG A 93 -27.44 24.14 26.70
C ARG A 93 -26.83 24.56 28.02
N THR A 94 -26.02 25.61 28.01
CA THR A 94 -25.42 26.20 29.21
C THR A 94 -26.10 27.51 29.55
N ALA A 95 -26.29 27.77 30.84
CA ALA A 95 -26.83 29.05 31.27
C ALA A 95 -25.86 30.17 30.92
N VAL A 96 -26.37 31.23 30.29
CA VAL A 96 -25.59 32.44 30.04
C VAL A 96 -25.32 33.09 31.40
N LYS A 97 -24.06 33.41 31.67
CA LYS A 97 -23.63 34.04 32.91
C LYS A 97 -23.04 35.42 32.64
N ASP A 98 -23.30 36.37 33.51
CA ASP A 98 -22.68 37.70 33.48
C ASP A 98 -21.21 37.65 33.96
N ALA A 99 -20.54 38.80 33.95
CA ALA A 99 -19.14 38.94 34.35
C ALA A 99 -18.87 38.51 35.80
N ASP A 100 -19.90 38.47 36.65
CA ASP A 100 -19.85 38.05 38.05
C ASP A 100 -20.29 36.59 38.25
N GLY A 101 -20.55 35.86 37.16
CA GLY A 101 -20.94 34.45 37.17
C GLY A 101 -22.41 34.19 37.52
N LYS A 102 -23.26 35.22 37.56
CA LYS A 102 -24.70 35.09 37.81
C LYS A 102 -25.46 34.84 36.52
N ALA A 103 -26.58 34.12 36.63
CA ALA A 103 -27.47 33.81 35.53
C ALA A 103 -28.01 35.09 34.86
N VAL A 104 -27.76 35.24 33.56
CA VAL A 104 -28.41 36.28 32.75
C VAL A 104 -29.86 35.88 32.55
N LEU A 105 -30.79 36.80 32.83
CA LEU A 105 -32.21 36.60 32.65
C LEU A 105 -32.67 37.30 31.36
N ASP A 106 -33.63 36.72 30.64
CA ASP A 106 -34.29 37.35 29.50
C ASP A 106 -35.32 38.41 29.96
N ALA A 107 -36.00 39.04 28.99
CA ALA A 107 -36.96 40.12 29.24
C ALA A 107 -38.16 39.67 30.11
N GLU A 108 -38.41 38.36 30.17
CA GLU A 108 -39.47 37.72 30.93
C GLU A 108 -38.98 37.22 32.31
N GLY A 109 -37.73 37.48 32.67
CA GLY A 109 -37.12 37.08 33.93
C GLY A 109 -36.73 35.60 33.99
N GLN A 110 -36.68 34.90 32.85
CA GLN A 110 -36.26 33.51 32.77
C GLN A 110 -34.77 33.40 32.47
N GLN A 111 -34.12 32.38 33.01
CA GLN A 111 -32.70 32.16 32.80
C GLN A 111 -32.39 31.90 31.33
N GLN A 112 -31.51 32.73 30.75
CA GLN A 112 -31.07 32.61 29.38
C GLN A 112 -30.07 31.46 29.23
N TYR A 113 -30.18 30.71 28.14
CA TYR A 113 -29.27 29.62 27.80
C TYR A 113 -28.67 29.85 26.42
N GLU A 114 -27.38 29.56 26.28
CA GLU A 114 -26.71 29.46 25.00
C GLU A 114 -26.50 27.99 24.62
N THR A 115 -26.42 27.73 23.31
CA THR A 115 -26.08 26.40 22.81
C THR A 115 -24.58 26.34 22.56
N VAL A 116 -23.89 25.56 23.35
CA VAL A 116 -22.45 25.35 23.24
C VAL A 116 -22.16 24.04 22.53
N ARG A 117 -21.15 24.02 21.66
CA ARG A 117 -20.66 22.79 21.05
C ARG A 117 -19.80 22.05 22.08
N LEU A 118 -20.05 20.76 22.24
CA LEU A 118 -19.28 19.89 23.13
C LEU A 118 -18.00 19.41 22.42
N ASP A 119 -16.86 19.52 23.10
CA ASP A 119 -15.58 18.97 22.61
C ASP A 119 -15.62 17.44 22.50
N ARG A 120 -16.41 16.80 23.36
CA ARG A 120 -16.69 15.36 23.31
C ARG A 120 -18.20 15.13 23.25
N PRO A 121 -18.71 14.42 22.23
CA PRO A 121 -20.13 14.17 22.10
C PRO A 121 -20.60 13.25 23.23
N LYS A 122 -21.82 13.50 23.71
CA LYS A 122 -22.51 12.57 24.61
C LYS A 122 -23.24 11.54 23.78
N VAL A 123 -22.96 10.25 24.04
CA VAL A 123 -23.67 9.14 23.41
C VAL A 123 -24.89 8.80 24.25
N PHE A 124 -26.06 8.75 23.62
CA PHE A 124 -27.31 8.41 24.25
C PHE A 124 -27.91 7.18 23.60
N LEU A 125 -28.50 6.32 24.43
CA LEU A 125 -29.34 5.22 23.98
C LEU A 125 -30.80 5.60 24.18
N ALA A 126 -31.62 5.41 23.14
CA ALA A 126 -33.06 5.59 23.23
C ALA A 126 -33.80 4.30 22.86
N LYS A 127 -34.94 4.09 23.50
CA LYS A 127 -35.85 2.98 23.21
C LYS A 127 -37.01 3.50 22.38
N VAL A 128 -37.14 2.99 21.17
CA VAL A 128 -38.19 3.35 20.23
C VAL A 128 -39.10 2.16 19.95
N PHE A 129 -40.34 2.45 19.63
CA PHE A 129 -41.37 1.50 19.24
C PHE A 129 -41.83 1.86 17.84
N ASN A 130 -42.09 0.84 17.04
CA ASN A 130 -42.67 1.02 15.73
C ASN A 130 -44.17 1.34 15.85
N ALA A 131 -44.73 2.09 14.92
CA ALA A 131 -46.15 2.42 14.91
C ALA A 131 -47.08 1.19 14.89
N GLU A 132 -46.64 0.07 14.30
CA GLU A 132 -47.39 -1.20 14.39
C GLU A 132 -47.58 -1.67 15.82
N GLN A 133 -46.71 -1.28 16.76
CA GLN A 133 -46.74 -1.66 18.18
C GLN A 133 -47.62 -0.73 19.04
N ILE A 134 -48.23 0.28 18.43
CA ILE A 134 -48.89 1.39 19.11
C ILE A 134 -50.34 1.49 18.63
N ASP A 135 -51.27 1.42 19.57
CA ASP A 135 -52.69 1.66 19.30
C ASP A 135 -53.00 3.16 19.34
N GLY A 136 -53.98 3.61 18.55
CA GLY A 136 -54.39 5.02 18.48
C GLY A 136 -53.68 5.86 17.41
N LEU A 137 -52.77 5.26 16.62
CA LEU A 137 -52.18 5.91 15.46
C LEU A 137 -53.01 5.66 14.21
N ALA A 138 -53.17 6.70 13.37
CA ALA A 138 -53.75 6.53 12.04
C ALA A 138 -52.90 5.57 11.19
N PRO A 139 -53.52 4.73 10.33
CA PRO A 139 -52.79 3.88 9.39
C PRO A 139 -51.81 4.69 8.55
N TYR A 140 -50.60 4.16 8.37
CA TYR A 140 -49.63 4.80 7.49
C TYR A 140 -50.08 4.67 6.04
N VAL A 141 -50.15 5.80 5.34
CA VAL A 141 -50.37 5.85 3.90
C VAL A 141 -49.06 6.32 3.29
N ALA A 142 -48.41 5.43 2.54
CA ALA A 142 -47.17 5.77 1.86
C ALA A 142 -47.42 6.91 0.86
N PRO A 143 -46.59 7.96 0.85
CA PRO A 143 -46.70 9.00 -0.16
C PRO A 143 -46.42 8.39 -1.54
N ALA A 144 -47.22 8.76 -2.54
CA ALA A 144 -46.91 8.40 -3.92
C ALA A 144 -45.57 9.03 -4.32
N PRO A 145 -44.71 8.33 -5.08
CA PRO A 145 -43.48 8.92 -5.60
C PRO A 145 -43.81 10.19 -6.40
N ALA A 146 -43.27 11.33 -5.98
CA ALA A 146 -43.52 12.61 -6.63
C ALA A 146 -42.70 12.81 -7.92
N PHE A 147 -41.82 11.86 -8.24
CA PHE A 147 -40.86 11.94 -9.33
C PHE A 147 -40.71 10.59 -10.03
N ASP A 148 -40.24 10.63 -11.28
CA ASP A 148 -39.81 9.46 -12.03
C ASP A 148 -38.43 9.00 -11.49
N PRO A 149 -38.32 7.79 -10.92
CA PRO A 149 -37.08 7.28 -10.34
C PRO A 149 -35.89 7.31 -11.31
N ILE A 150 -36.13 6.98 -12.58
CA ILE A 150 -35.08 6.87 -13.60
C ILE A 150 -34.55 8.26 -13.96
N LYS A 151 -35.47 9.21 -14.21
CA LYS A 151 -35.07 10.60 -14.49
C LYS A 151 -34.36 11.25 -13.30
N ARG A 152 -34.72 10.86 -12.07
CA ARG A 152 -34.04 11.34 -10.88
C ARG A 152 -32.61 10.82 -10.81
N ALA A 153 -32.37 9.54 -11.10
CA ALA A 153 -31.03 8.97 -11.17
C ALA A 153 -30.18 9.61 -12.28
N GLU A 154 -30.76 9.84 -13.46
CA GLU A 154 -30.12 10.57 -14.56
C GLU A 154 -29.61 11.93 -14.11
N ALA A 155 -30.51 12.74 -13.54
CA ALA A 155 -30.17 14.08 -13.05
C ALA A 155 -29.11 14.07 -11.94
N ILE A 156 -29.10 13.03 -11.10
CA ILE A 156 -28.09 12.86 -10.04
C ILE A 156 -26.72 12.53 -10.63
N ILE A 157 -26.65 11.58 -11.55
CA ILE A 157 -25.39 11.17 -12.18
C ILE A 157 -24.82 12.32 -13.00
N GLU A 158 -25.66 13.00 -13.79
CA GLU A 158 -25.25 14.18 -14.55
C GLU A 158 -24.81 15.32 -13.61
N GLY A 159 -25.61 15.61 -12.59
CA GLY A 159 -25.32 16.65 -11.60
C GLY A 159 -24.13 16.34 -10.70
N ALA A 160 -23.63 15.10 -10.65
CA ALA A 160 -22.41 14.74 -9.92
C ALA A 160 -21.14 15.27 -10.61
N GLY A 161 -21.20 15.55 -11.92
CA GLY A 161 -20.07 16.10 -12.67
C GLY A 161 -18.89 15.15 -12.84
N ILE A 162 -19.09 13.84 -12.61
CA ILE A 162 -18.06 12.80 -12.78
C ILE A 162 -18.26 12.15 -14.15
N PRO A 163 -17.24 12.10 -15.02
CA PRO A 163 -17.37 11.48 -16.33
C PRO A 163 -17.73 10.00 -16.24
N VAL A 164 -18.81 9.61 -16.92
CA VAL A 164 -19.23 8.21 -17.11
C VAL A 164 -18.86 7.78 -18.53
N LEU A 165 -18.05 6.74 -18.65
CA LEU A 165 -17.61 6.16 -19.92
C LEU A 165 -18.26 4.79 -20.13
N HIS A 166 -18.80 4.56 -21.33
CA HIS A 166 -19.37 3.28 -21.73
C HIS A 166 -18.38 2.43 -22.54
N ASP A 167 -17.19 2.20 -21.96
CA ASP A 167 -16.05 1.58 -22.64
C ASP A 167 -15.77 0.13 -22.18
N GLN A 168 -16.62 -0.42 -21.31
CA GLN A 168 -16.49 -1.80 -20.83
C GLN A 168 -17.46 -2.75 -21.54
N HIS A 169 -17.14 -4.04 -21.52
CA HIS A 169 -18.03 -5.07 -22.08
C HIS A 169 -18.83 -5.78 -20.98
N ASP A 170 -18.14 -6.22 -19.92
CA ASP A 170 -18.66 -7.14 -18.90
C ASP A 170 -18.39 -6.68 -17.45
N ARG A 171 -17.86 -5.46 -17.25
CA ARG A 171 -17.47 -4.95 -15.94
C ARG A 171 -17.88 -3.49 -15.73
N ALA A 172 -18.19 -3.14 -14.49
CA ALA A 172 -18.39 -1.77 -14.02
C ALA A 172 -17.34 -1.47 -12.94
N PHE A 173 -16.78 -0.25 -12.95
CA PHE A 173 -15.87 0.21 -11.90
C PHE A 173 -15.65 1.73 -11.95
N TYR A 174 -15.43 2.33 -10.78
CA TYR A 174 -14.83 3.65 -10.64
C TYR A 174 -13.29 3.54 -10.66
N ARG A 175 -12.63 4.42 -11.42
CA ARG A 175 -11.16 4.53 -11.51
C ARG A 175 -10.68 5.79 -10.79
N PRO A 176 -10.12 5.68 -9.57
CA PRO A 176 -9.66 6.84 -8.79
C PRO A 176 -8.59 7.68 -9.49
N SER A 177 -7.66 7.06 -10.22
CA SER A 177 -6.53 7.75 -10.84
C SER A 177 -6.91 8.71 -11.96
N THR A 178 -8.04 8.47 -12.64
CA THR A 178 -8.54 9.35 -13.71
C THR A 178 -9.80 10.11 -13.31
N ASP A 179 -10.34 9.83 -12.13
CA ASP A 179 -11.63 10.33 -11.66
C ASP A 179 -12.78 10.07 -12.67
N LYS A 180 -12.95 8.79 -13.07
CA LYS A 180 -13.98 8.40 -14.05
C LYS A 180 -14.69 7.12 -13.65
N ILE A 181 -15.97 7.04 -14.00
CA ILE A 181 -16.79 5.83 -13.88
C ILE A 181 -16.77 5.11 -15.23
N HIS A 182 -16.51 3.82 -15.23
CA HIS A 182 -16.50 2.96 -16.41
C HIS A 182 -17.63 1.93 -16.32
N LEU A 183 -18.51 1.90 -17.31
CA LEU A 183 -19.68 1.02 -17.36
C LEU A 183 -19.78 0.30 -18.72
N PRO A 184 -20.49 -0.84 -18.81
CA PRO A 184 -20.97 -1.36 -20.07
C PRO A 184 -22.02 -0.44 -20.71
N PRO A 185 -22.21 -0.47 -22.04
CA PRO A 185 -23.31 0.23 -22.69
C PRO A 185 -24.66 -0.12 -22.06
N MET A 186 -25.56 0.85 -21.93
CA MET A 186 -26.87 0.65 -21.28
C MET A 186 -27.68 -0.51 -21.88
N ALA A 187 -27.53 -0.79 -23.18
CA ALA A 187 -28.18 -1.90 -23.88
C ALA A 187 -27.74 -3.30 -23.39
N MET A 188 -26.63 -3.41 -22.66
CA MET A 188 -26.15 -4.66 -22.05
C MET A 188 -26.86 -4.98 -20.73
N PHE A 189 -27.57 -4.01 -20.14
CA PHE A 189 -28.31 -4.20 -18.91
C PHE A 189 -29.73 -4.70 -19.20
N HIS A 190 -30.27 -5.53 -18.29
CA HIS A 190 -31.60 -6.09 -18.46
C HIS A 190 -32.70 -5.01 -18.54
N ASN A 191 -32.52 -3.91 -17.80
CA ASN A 191 -33.39 -2.75 -17.82
C ASN A 191 -32.65 -1.50 -17.31
N ALA A 192 -33.27 -0.32 -17.45
CA ALA A 192 -32.69 0.95 -17.00
C ALA A 192 -32.42 0.99 -15.49
N ALA A 193 -33.27 0.36 -14.68
CA ALA A 193 -33.10 0.36 -13.23
C ALA A 193 -31.84 -0.41 -12.81
N SER A 194 -31.54 -1.56 -13.44
CA SER A 194 -30.28 -2.29 -13.24
C SER A 194 -29.04 -1.48 -13.65
N TYR A 195 -29.14 -0.69 -14.73
CA TYR A 195 -28.07 0.21 -15.13
C TYR A 195 -27.81 1.29 -14.06
N TYR A 196 -28.87 1.96 -13.60
CA TYR A 196 -28.73 3.04 -12.63
C TYR A 196 -28.31 2.54 -11.24
N ASP A 197 -28.71 1.34 -10.85
CA ASP A 197 -28.23 0.69 -9.64
C ASP A 197 -26.71 0.50 -9.65
N THR A 198 -26.18 -0.08 -10.73
CA THR A 198 -24.72 -0.22 -10.93
C THR A 198 -24.01 1.14 -11.00
N ALA A 199 -24.60 2.11 -11.72
CA ALA A 199 -24.00 3.44 -11.83
C ALA A 199 -23.97 4.20 -10.48
N LEU A 200 -24.98 4.02 -9.63
CA LEU A 200 -25.04 4.61 -8.29
C LEU A 200 -24.04 3.98 -7.33
N HIS A 201 -23.77 2.67 -7.45
CA HIS A 201 -22.68 1.99 -6.73
C HIS A 201 -21.33 2.60 -7.08
N GLU A 202 -21.03 2.72 -8.38
CA GLU A 202 -19.78 3.32 -8.85
C GLU A 202 -19.68 4.81 -8.51
N LEU A 203 -20.80 5.54 -8.51
CA LEU A 203 -20.87 6.91 -8.01
C LEU A 203 -20.56 6.97 -6.50
N GLY A 204 -21.04 5.98 -5.74
CA GLY A 204 -20.70 5.79 -4.33
C GLY A 204 -19.20 5.76 -4.11
N HIS A 205 -18.48 4.91 -4.86
CA HIS A 205 -17.01 4.91 -4.88
C HIS A 205 -16.46 6.25 -5.33
N ALA A 206 -16.98 6.82 -6.42
CA ALA A 206 -16.47 8.08 -6.93
C ALA A 206 -16.49 9.17 -5.85
N THR A 207 -17.53 9.28 -5.01
CA THR A 207 -17.55 10.27 -3.92
C THR A 207 -16.32 10.23 -2.97
N GLY A 208 -15.61 9.09 -2.90
CA GLY A 208 -14.41 8.92 -2.07
C GLY A 208 -13.14 9.60 -2.59
N HIS A 209 -13.12 10.12 -3.82
CA HIS A 209 -11.93 10.78 -4.41
C HIS A 209 -11.33 11.86 -3.51
N PRO A 210 -10.00 12.11 -3.55
CA PRO A 210 -9.34 13.11 -2.71
C PRO A 210 -9.89 14.53 -2.83
N SER A 211 -10.48 14.90 -3.97
CA SER A 211 -11.14 16.20 -4.15
C SER A 211 -12.57 16.28 -3.60
N ARG A 212 -13.11 15.19 -3.05
CA ARG A 212 -14.49 15.07 -2.56
C ARG A 212 -14.52 14.69 -1.08
N LEU A 213 -14.93 13.46 -0.75
CA LEU A 213 -14.98 12.97 0.63
C LEU A 213 -13.65 12.40 1.12
N ASN A 214 -12.64 12.30 0.26
CA ASN A 214 -11.27 11.88 0.57
C ASN A 214 -11.22 10.60 1.44
N ARG A 215 -11.89 9.55 0.96
CA ARG A 215 -11.89 8.23 1.59
C ARG A 215 -10.73 7.39 1.04
N GLU A 216 -10.25 6.49 1.89
CA GLU A 216 -9.14 5.59 1.57
C GLU A 216 -9.56 4.51 0.57
N PHE A 217 -8.75 4.28 -0.47
CA PHE A 217 -8.93 3.18 -1.43
C PHE A 217 -7.81 2.15 -1.27
N GLY A 218 -8.17 0.88 -1.30
CA GLY A 218 -7.25 -0.25 -1.26
C GLY A 218 -7.27 -1.06 -2.56
N PRO A 219 -6.26 -1.92 -2.79
CA PRO A 219 -6.27 -2.83 -3.93
C PRO A 219 -7.42 -3.85 -3.80
N PHE A 220 -7.93 -4.29 -4.94
CA PHE A 220 -8.99 -5.31 -5.02
C PHE A 220 -8.70 -6.49 -4.09
N GLY A 221 -9.68 -6.88 -3.27
CA GLY A 221 -9.58 -7.98 -2.31
C GLY A 221 -8.82 -7.69 -1.00
N SER A 222 -8.34 -6.46 -0.78
CA SER A 222 -7.76 -6.04 0.51
C SER A 222 -8.84 -5.71 1.55
N GLU A 223 -8.46 -5.62 2.83
CA GLU A 223 -9.37 -5.19 3.90
C GLU A 223 -9.84 -3.74 3.79
N VAL A 224 -8.99 -2.86 3.24
CA VAL A 224 -9.36 -1.46 2.95
C VAL A 224 -10.36 -1.42 1.81
N TYR A 225 -10.13 -2.21 0.76
CA TYR A 225 -11.08 -2.37 -0.34
C TYR A 225 -12.41 -2.95 0.15
N ALA A 226 -12.40 -3.99 0.99
CA ALA A 226 -13.60 -4.57 1.58
C ALA A 226 -14.40 -3.55 2.44
N ARG A 227 -13.72 -2.64 3.15
CA ARG A 227 -14.39 -1.54 3.87
C ARG A 227 -15.04 -0.53 2.93
N GLU A 228 -14.37 -0.17 1.84
CA GLU A 228 -14.93 0.76 0.85
C GLU A 228 -16.09 0.13 0.08
N GLU A 229 -16.00 -1.15 -0.32
CA GLU A 229 -17.13 -1.90 -0.91
C GLU A 229 -18.32 -1.97 0.05
N LEU A 230 -18.10 -2.27 1.33
CA LEU A 230 -19.18 -2.28 2.32
C LEU A 230 -19.88 -0.91 2.43
N LYS A 231 -19.13 0.19 2.38
CA LYS A 231 -19.68 1.55 2.40
C LYS A 231 -20.48 1.86 1.14
N ALA A 232 -19.92 1.55 -0.03
CA ALA A 232 -20.54 1.79 -1.33
C ALA A 232 -21.83 0.97 -1.49
N GLU A 233 -21.82 -0.31 -1.10
CA GLU A 233 -22.99 -1.20 -1.17
C GLU A 233 -24.13 -0.70 -0.27
N ILE A 234 -23.83 -0.36 0.99
CA ILE A 234 -24.83 0.19 1.92
C ILE A 234 -25.39 1.51 1.37
N ALA A 235 -24.53 2.37 0.81
CA ALA A 235 -24.95 3.63 0.22
C ALA A 235 -25.85 3.42 -1.01
N SER A 236 -25.48 2.48 -1.90
CA SER A 236 -26.26 2.11 -3.08
C SER A 236 -27.64 1.63 -2.69
N TYR A 237 -27.74 0.75 -1.68
CA TYR A 237 -29.02 0.32 -1.11
C TYR A 237 -29.86 1.49 -0.60
N MET A 238 -29.28 2.39 0.19
CA MET A 238 -30.00 3.57 0.72
C MET A 238 -30.49 4.50 -0.40
N LEU A 239 -29.67 4.68 -1.44
CA LEU A 239 -29.98 5.50 -2.62
C LEU A 239 -31.10 4.89 -3.45
N ALA A 240 -30.99 3.60 -3.80
CA ALA A 240 -32.00 2.87 -4.54
C ALA A 240 -33.35 2.88 -3.80
N ARG A 241 -33.33 2.70 -2.47
CA ARG A 241 -34.53 2.77 -1.64
C ARG A 241 -35.20 4.12 -1.70
N ASP A 242 -34.44 5.19 -1.44
CA ASP A 242 -34.99 6.54 -1.35
C ASP A 242 -35.42 7.09 -2.72
N MET A 243 -34.86 6.58 -3.82
CA MET A 243 -35.28 6.91 -5.19
C MET A 243 -36.38 6.00 -5.75
N GLY A 244 -36.65 4.85 -5.12
CA GLY A 244 -37.63 3.88 -5.60
C GLY A 244 -37.17 3.07 -6.83
N ILE A 245 -35.86 2.94 -7.04
CA ILE A 245 -35.25 2.14 -8.12
C ILE A 245 -35.06 0.70 -7.63
N SER A 246 -35.17 -0.30 -8.51
CA SER A 246 -34.83 -1.67 -8.12
C SER A 246 -33.36 -1.79 -7.74
N PHE A 247 -33.07 -2.61 -6.74
CA PHE A 247 -31.72 -2.87 -6.25
C PHE A 247 -31.40 -4.35 -6.49
N ASP A 248 -30.25 -4.67 -7.07
CA ASP A 248 -29.79 -6.04 -7.31
C ASP A 248 -28.32 -6.24 -6.88
N PRO A 249 -28.09 -6.83 -5.70
CA PRO A 249 -26.74 -7.05 -5.18
C PRO A 249 -26.05 -8.28 -5.79
N SER A 250 -26.67 -8.98 -6.74
CA SER A 250 -26.11 -10.21 -7.32
C SER A 250 -24.76 -10.00 -8.02
N ASN A 251 -24.47 -8.77 -8.48
CA ASN A 251 -23.15 -8.39 -9.02
C ASN A 251 -22.07 -8.18 -7.94
N HIS A 252 -22.44 -8.12 -6.65
CA HIS A 252 -21.58 -7.72 -5.52
C HIS A 252 -21.44 -8.78 -4.42
N ALA A 253 -22.07 -9.96 -4.59
CA ALA A 253 -22.01 -11.07 -3.63
C ALA A 253 -20.60 -11.64 -3.39
N ALA A 254 -19.66 -11.41 -4.31
CA ALA A 254 -18.27 -11.87 -4.21
C ALA A 254 -17.51 -11.28 -3.01
N TYR A 255 -18.00 -10.19 -2.41
CA TYR A 255 -17.31 -9.48 -1.33
C TYR A 255 -17.79 -9.86 0.08
N VAL A 256 -18.86 -10.66 0.20
CA VAL A 256 -19.51 -10.99 1.48
C VAL A 256 -18.53 -11.63 2.47
N GLU A 257 -17.67 -12.55 2.02
CA GLU A 257 -16.66 -13.18 2.88
C GLU A 257 -15.64 -12.16 3.41
N SER A 258 -15.23 -11.20 2.57
CA SER A 258 -14.29 -10.15 2.96
C SER A 258 -14.91 -9.16 3.96
N TRP A 259 -16.19 -8.83 3.81
CA TRP A 259 -16.92 -8.00 4.78
C TRP A 259 -17.07 -8.72 6.12
N LEU A 260 -17.42 -10.00 6.11
CA LEU A 260 -17.56 -10.79 7.34
C LEU A 260 -16.24 -10.87 8.11
N LYS A 261 -15.10 -11.01 7.42
CA LYS A 261 -13.78 -10.95 8.06
C LYS A 261 -13.59 -9.63 8.80
N VAL A 262 -13.79 -8.51 8.10
CA VAL A 262 -13.63 -7.16 8.62
C VAL A 262 -14.55 -6.88 9.82
N LEU A 263 -15.82 -7.28 9.74
CA LEU A 263 -16.81 -7.05 10.79
C LEU A 263 -16.58 -7.92 12.03
N ARG A 264 -16.02 -9.13 11.86
CA ARG A 264 -15.66 -10.00 12.99
C ARG A 264 -14.43 -9.50 13.74
N GLU A 265 -13.47 -8.90 13.01
CA GLU A 265 -12.27 -8.28 13.59
C GLU A 265 -12.59 -6.97 14.30
N ASP A 266 -13.41 -6.10 13.71
CA ASP A 266 -13.87 -4.87 14.34
C ASP A 266 -15.39 -4.67 14.17
N LYS A 267 -16.12 -4.96 15.25
CA LYS A 267 -17.57 -4.78 15.33
C LYS A 267 -18.03 -3.33 15.20
N ASN A 268 -17.17 -2.34 15.46
CA ASN A 268 -17.52 -0.93 15.22
C ASN A 268 -17.45 -0.54 13.74
N GLU A 269 -16.89 -1.40 12.87
CA GLU A 269 -16.78 -1.08 11.45
C GLU A 269 -18.16 -0.94 10.80
N ILE A 270 -19.17 -1.72 11.18
CA ILE A 270 -20.52 -1.54 10.63
C ILE A 270 -21.12 -0.17 10.96
N PHE A 271 -20.82 0.38 12.14
CA PHE A 271 -21.26 1.71 12.55
C PHE A 271 -20.57 2.79 11.73
N ARG A 272 -19.27 2.62 11.45
CA ARG A 272 -18.51 3.54 10.59
C ARG A 272 -18.95 3.44 9.15
N ALA A 273 -19.14 2.24 8.62
CA ALA A 273 -19.63 2.01 7.27
C ALA A 273 -21.02 2.61 7.05
N ALA A 274 -21.95 2.41 7.99
CA ALA A 274 -23.28 3.02 7.92
C ALA A 274 -23.25 4.55 8.01
N ARG A 275 -22.36 5.12 8.84
CA ARG A 275 -22.14 6.57 8.90
C ARG A 275 -21.60 7.11 7.58
N ASP A 276 -20.58 6.46 7.03
CA ASP A 276 -19.96 6.90 5.78
C ASP A 276 -20.94 6.74 4.60
N ALA A 277 -21.75 5.68 4.58
CA ALA A 277 -22.83 5.49 3.60
C ALA A 277 -23.89 6.60 3.66
N GLU A 278 -24.28 7.05 4.86
CA GLU A 278 -25.17 8.21 5.02
C GLU A 278 -24.55 9.50 4.44
N ILE A 279 -23.24 9.68 4.62
CA ILE A 279 -22.52 10.83 4.04
C ILE A 279 -22.48 10.73 2.51
N ILE A 280 -22.20 9.55 1.95
CA ILE A 280 -22.24 9.29 0.50
C ILE A 280 -23.63 9.65 -0.04
N LYS A 281 -24.69 9.08 0.57
CA LYS A 281 -26.08 9.36 0.22
C LYS A 281 -26.38 10.86 0.26
N THR A 282 -25.97 11.56 1.32
CA THR A 282 -26.18 13.01 1.44
C THR A 282 -25.45 13.76 0.34
N TRP A 283 -24.19 13.42 0.04
CA TRP A 283 -23.41 14.07 -1.04
C TRP A 283 -24.07 13.88 -2.41
N VAL A 284 -24.65 12.71 -2.65
CA VAL A 284 -25.34 12.34 -3.90
C VAL A 284 -26.69 13.05 -4.01
N MET A 285 -27.49 13.04 -2.94
CA MET A 285 -28.90 13.50 -2.96
C MET A 285 -29.08 15.00 -2.69
N GLU A 286 -28.13 15.64 -1.99
CA GLU A 286 -28.18 17.04 -1.53
C GLU A 286 -26.96 17.83 -2.10
N PRO A 287 -26.92 18.16 -3.42
CA PRO A 287 -25.77 18.81 -4.06
C PRO A 287 -25.33 20.12 -3.39
N GLU A 288 -26.27 20.88 -2.85
CA GLU A 288 -26.04 22.12 -2.10
C GLU A 288 -25.21 21.92 -0.83
N ARG A 289 -25.13 20.70 -0.31
CA ARG A 289 -24.34 20.35 0.88
C ARG A 289 -22.97 19.78 0.56
N ARG A 290 -22.65 19.49 -0.71
CA ARG A 290 -21.32 19.00 -1.11
C ARG A 290 -20.20 19.91 -0.59
N PRO A 291 -20.26 21.25 -0.71
CA PRO A 291 -19.19 22.10 -0.20
C PRO A 291 -19.02 22.00 1.33
N GLU A 292 -20.10 21.76 2.08
CA GLU A 292 -20.02 21.53 3.54
C GLU A 292 -19.34 20.19 3.84
N LEU A 293 -19.74 19.12 3.15
CA LEU A 293 -19.24 17.76 3.37
C LEU A 293 -17.77 17.60 2.95
N GLU A 294 -17.39 18.17 1.80
CA GLU A 294 -16.03 18.16 1.28
C GLU A 294 -15.10 19.01 2.16
N ARG A 295 -15.59 20.17 2.65
CA ARG A 295 -14.89 20.94 3.68
C ARG A 295 -14.80 20.19 4.99
N GLY A 296 -15.83 19.44 5.40
CA GLY A 296 -15.82 18.60 6.59
C GLY A 296 -14.76 17.50 6.54
N ALA A 297 -14.57 16.88 5.37
CA ALA A 297 -13.48 15.94 5.10
C ALA A 297 -12.10 16.62 5.19
N GLY A 298 -11.97 17.85 4.65
CA GLY A 298 -10.78 18.69 4.83
C GLY A 298 -10.61 19.28 6.25
N GLN A 299 -11.68 19.44 7.01
CA GLN A 299 -11.70 19.98 8.38
C GLN A 299 -11.50 18.91 9.44
N GLY A 300 -11.57 17.61 9.11
CA GLY A 300 -10.99 16.58 9.97
C GLY A 300 -9.52 16.89 10.28
N LEU A 301 -8.79 17.43 9.30
CA LEU A 301 -7.44 17.99 9.47
C LEU A 301 -7.42 19.36 10.18
N ALA A 302 -8.43 20.21 10.02
CA ALA A 302 -8.47 21.55 10.64
C ALA A 302 -8.97 21.56 12.10
N VAL A 303 -9.85 20.64 12.50
CA VAL A 303 -10.27 20.42 13.90
C VAL A 303 -9.15 19.75 14.69
N LEU A 304 -8.34 18.90 14.05
CA LEU A 304 -7.07 18.43 14.61
C LEU A 304 -6.03 19.57 14.71
N ALA A 305 -6.11 20.59 13.85
CA ALA A 305 -5.29 21.80 13.97
C ALA A 305 -5.81 22.79 15.04
N GLN A 306 -7.11 22.79 15.36
CA GLN A 306 -7.70 23.64 16.40
C GLN A 306 -7.70 23.04 17.80
N ALA A 307 -7.39 21.75 17.97
CA ALA A 307 -7.10 21.15 19.27
C ALA A 307 -5.73 21.56 19.85
N GLN A 308 -5.11 22.62 19.31
CA GLN A 308 -3.92 23.27 19.84
C GLN A 308 -4.30 24.36 20.85
N THR A 309 -4.35 24.02 22.13
CA THR A 309 -3.91 24.95 23.19
C THR A 309 -3.24 24.15 24.30
N VAL A 310 -1.96 23.82 24.11
CA VAL A 310 -1.01 23.73 25.22
C VAL A 310 -0.43 25.13 25.35
N GLU A 311 -0.70 25.84 26.45
CA GLU A 311 -0.13 27.16 26.69
C GLU A 311 1.39 27.06 26.78
N VAL A 312 2.08 27.57 25.76
CA VAL A 312 3.53 27.73 25.75
C VAL A 312 3.89 28.87 26.71
N PRO A 313 4.82 28.67 27.66
CA PRO A 313 5.24 29.70 28.61
C PRO A 313 5.63 31.01 27.92
N LYS A 314 5.21 32.13 28.50
CA LYS A 314 5.34 33.48 27.94
C LYS A 314 6.80 33.82 27.59
N GLU A 315 7.74 33.34 28.39
CA GLU A 315 9.18 33.53 28.21
C GLU A 315 9.69 32.85 26.92
N LEU A 316 9.17 31.66 26.61
CA LEU A 316 9.52 30.91 25.40
C LEU A 316 8.93 31.57 24.14
N ARG A 317 7.73 32.14 24.26
CA ARG A 317 7.07 32.87 23.17
C ARG A 317 7.79 34.20 22.86
N LEU A 318 8.33 34.87 23.88
CA LEU A 318 9.17 36.06 23.72
C LEU A 318 10.54 35.73 23.11
N TYR A 319 11.18 34.65 23.56
CA TYR A 319 12.45 34.17 23.01
C TYR A 319 12.37 33.83 21.51
N ILE A 320 11.33 33.10 21.08
CA ILE A 320 11.12 32.76 19.67
C ILE A 320 10.90 34.02 18.82
N LYS A 321 10.10 34.97 19.32
CA LYS A 321 9.82 36.22 18.61
C LYS A 321 11.09 37.10 18.45
N GLU A 322 11.98 37.10 19.43
CA GLU A 322 13.27 37.81 19.33
C GLU A 322 14.27 37.10 18.40
N LEU A 323 14.28 35.76 18.36
CA LEU A 323 15.10 35.00 17.42
C LEU A 323 14.67 35.18 15.96
N GLU A 324 13.35 35.26 15.72
CA GLU A 324 12.78 35.50 14.38
C GLU A 324 13.07 36.92 13.88
N ALA A 325 13.15 37.89 14.79
CA ALA A 325 13.50 39.27 14.48
C ALA A 325 15.02 39.50 14.34
N ALA A 326 15.86 38.56 14.78
CA ALA A 326 17.31 38.69 14.77
C ALA A 326 17.91 38.37 13.38
N GLY A 327 18.36 39.43 12.70
CA GLY A 327 18.92 39.38 11.35
C GLY A 327 20.41 39.00 11.30
N THR A 328 21.11 39.06 12.44
CA THR A 328 22.55 38.79 12.53
C THR A 328 22.91 37.74 13.59
N PRO A 329 24.04 37.03 13.44
CA PRO A 329 24.51 36.04 14.41
C PRO A 329 24.74 36.59 15.82
N GLU A 330 25.19 37.85 15.95
CA GLU A 330 25.41 38.52 17.23
C GLU A 330 24.08 38.80 17.98
N GLU A 331 23.04 39.23 17.27
CA GLU A 331 21.70 39.47 17.84
C GLU A 331 21.06 38.18 18.36
N ARG A 332 21.24 37.08 17.61
CA ARG A 332 20.78 35.75 18.04
C ARG A 332 21.50 35.28 19.29
N ARG A 333 22.80 35.57 19.40
CA ARG A 333 23.62 35.22 20.57
C ARG A 333 23.19 36.00 21.81
N ALA A 334 22.87 37.28 21.65
CA ALA A 334 22.35 38.12 22.73
C ALA A 334 20.95 37.67 23.20
N ALA A 335 20.07 37.21 22.30
CA ALA A 335 18.77 36.62 22.68
C ALA A 335 18.94 35.32 23.48
N VAL A 336 19.85 34.43 23.05
CA VAL A 336 20.20 33.19 23.77
C VAL A 336 20.73 33.46 25.18
N GLU A 337 21.59 34.47 25.34
CA GLU A 337 22.20 34.83 26.63
C GLU A 337 21.18 35.46 27.59
N ARG A 338 20.20 36.23 27.07
CA ARG A 338 19.17 36.92 27.85
C ARG A 338 18.14 35.98 28.48
N TYR A 339 17.81 34.88 27.79
CA TYR A 339 16.83 33.89 28.25
C TYR A 339 17.47 32.60 28.78
N GLY A 340 18.80 32.42 28.62
CA GLY A 340 19.55 31.28 29.17
C GLY A 340 19.27 29.94 28.48
N ILE A 341 18.69 29.94 27.28
CA ILE A 341 18.29 28.74 26.53
C ILE A 341 19.20 28.58 25.31
N SER A 342 20.12 27.62 25.31
CA SER A 342 21.08 27.40 24.20
C SER A 342 21.01 25.98 23.63
N PRO A 343 20.17 25.70 22.61
CA PRO A 343 20.23 24.44 21.86
C PRO A 343 21.09 24.62 20.59
N LYS A 344 22.01 23.69 20.30
CA LYS A 344 22.85 23.71 19.09
C LYS A 344 22.11 23.18 17.85
N SER A 345 20.88 22.66 18.00
CA SER A 345 19.97 22.31 16.90
C SER A 345 18.50 22.21 17.37
N VAL A 346 17.56 22.19 16.43
CA VAL A 346 16.11 21.98 16.67
C VAL A 346 15.83 20.64 17.35
N THR A 347 16.64 19.62 17.09
CA THR A 347 16.50 18.28 17.69
C THR A 347 16.86 18.29 19.18
N GLU A 348 17.92 19.00 19.58
CA GLU A 348 18.26 19.17 21.01
C GLU A 348 17.20 20.00 21.76
N PHE A 349 16.54 20.94 21.09
CA PHE A 349 15.41 21.70 21.65
C PHE A 349 14.19 20.79 21.92
N VAL A 350 13.91 19.84 21.01
CA VAL A 350 12.87 18.83 21.18
C VAL A 350 13.22 17.85 22.30
N GLU A 351 14.47 17.38 22.39
CA GLU A 351 14.92 16.50 23.47
C GLU A 351 14.87 17.19 24.84
N PHE A 352 15.21 18.48 24.93
CA PHE A 352 15.07 19.26 26.16
C PHE A 352 13.59 19.42 26.59
N ALA A 353 12.70 19.71 25.63
CA ALA A 353 11.27 19.81 25.88
C ALA A 353 10.65 18.47 26.30
N VAL A 354 11.09 17.36 25.69
CA VAL A 354 10.70 15.99 26.07
C VAL A 354 11.22 15.63 27.46
N LYS A 355 12.44 16.03 27.80
CA LYS A 355 13.05 15.76 29.11
C LYS A 355 12.40 16.55 30.26
N GLN A 356 11.90 17.75 29.99
CA GLN A 356 11.07 18.53 30.94
C GLN A 356 9.64 17.98 31.04
N ALA A 357 9.10 17.42 29.95
CA ALA A 357 7.78 16.77 29.94
C ALA A 357 7.77 15.35 30.56
N ALA A 358 8.94 14.78 30.86
CA ALA A 358 9.11 13.42 31.37
C ALA A 358 8.68 13.24 32.85
N GLU A 359 8.26 14.30 33.54
CA GLU A 359 7.74 14.21 34.91
C GLU A 359 6.25 13.87 35.01
N ASP A 360 5.49 13.83 33.91
CA ASP A 360 4.06 13.48 33.93
C ASP A 360 3.67 12.33 32.97
N ARG A 361 3.08 11.27 33.56
CA ARG A 361 2.93 9.91 32.99
C ARG A 361 1.79 9.71 31.96
N LEU A 362 1.14 10.76 31.45
CA LEU A 362 -0.05 10.65 30.60
C LEU A 362 0.17 10.93 29.09
N THR A 363 1.39 11.30 28.69
CA THR A 363 1.68 11.87 27.36
C THR A 363 2.29 10.89 26.34
N ASN A 364 2.42 9.61 26.66
CA ASN A 364 3.17 8.66 25.81
C ASN A 364 2.38 8.08 24.63
N GLN A 365 1.04 7.95 24.70
CA GLN A 365 0.27 7.31 23.62
C GLN A 365 0.04 8.28 22.44
N ALA A 366 -0.38 9.52 22.73
CA ALA A 366 -0.73 10.50 21.71
C ALA A 366 0.49 11.02 20.92
N ILE A 367 1.65 11.13 21.57
CA ILE A 367 2.91 11.53 20.91
C ILE A 367 3.44 10.37 20.07
N SER A 368 3.35 9.12 20.56
CA SER A 368 3.67 7.93 19.77
C SER A 368 2.77 7.81 18.53
N ASP A 369 1.46 8.01 18.68
CA ASP A 369 0.50 7.92 17.58
C ASP A 369 0.67 9.08 16.57
N TYR A 370 1.06 10.27 17.04
CA TYR A 370 1.38 11.41 16.19
C TYR A 370 2.67 11.21 15.40
N LEU A 371 3.74 10.70 16.03
CA LEU A 371 5.03 10.43 15.37
C LEU A 371 4.92 9.26 14.38
N SER A 372 4.12 8.23 14.69
CA SER A 372 3.79 7.17 13.73
C SER A 372 3.05 7.73 12.51
N ARG A 373 2.03 8.58 12.72
CA ARG A 373 1.27 9.20 11.61
C ARG A 373 2.10 10.17 10.77
N GLN A 374 3.00 10.95 11.38
CA GLN A 374 3.91 11.82 10.61
C GLN A 374 4.93 11.03 9.80
N THR A 375 5.33 9.86 10.30
CA THR A 375 6.21 8.92 9.57
C THR A 375 5.46 8.26 8.40
N GLU A 376 4.20 7.85 8.60
CA GLU A 376 3.31 7.32 7.56
C GLU A 376 2.96 8.35 6.47
N ILE A 377 2.75 9.62 6.84
CA ILE A 377 2.49 10.72 5.89
C ILE A 377 3.75 11.08 5.09
N ALA A 378 4.93 11.03 5.71
CA ALA A 378 6.20 11.20 5.00
C ALA A 378 6.51 10.01 4.07
N GLU A 379 6.17 8.78 4.47
CA GLU A 379 6.27 7.58 3.62
C GLU A 379 5.21 7.58 2.50
N SER A 380 4.01 8.13 2.71
CA SER A 380 2.97 8.25 1.68
C SER A 380 3.27 9.35 0.64
N ALA A 381 3.92 10.44 1.05
CA ALA A 381 4.43 11.46 0.14
C ALA A 381 5.59 10.94 -0.75
N ALA A 382 6.41 10.02 -0.22
CA ALA A 382 7.39 9.28 -1.02
C ALA A 382 6.72 8.30 -2.01
N PHE A 383 5.56 7.74 -1.66
CA PHE A 383 4.71 6.89 -2.52
C PHE A 383 4.21 7.64 -3.77
N ALA A 384 3.80 8.91 -3.64
CA ALA A 384 3.36 9.74 -4.77
C ALA A 384 4.49 10.16 -5.75
N GLN A 385 5.76 10.03 -5.32
CA GLN A 385 6.94 10.19 -6.17
C GLN A 385 7.35 8.86 -6.81
N ALA A 386 7.14 7.73 -6.12
CA ALA A 386 7.31 6.38 -6.65
C ALA A 386 6.26 6.04 -7.73
N ASP A 387 5.01 6.49 -7.58
CA ASP A 387 3.93 6.32 -8.58
C ASP A 387 4.27 6.98 -9.92
N ARG A 388 4.94 8.14 -9.92
CA ARG A 388 5.39 8.79 -11.17
C ARG A 388 6.54 8.04 -11.85
N PHE A 389 7.39 7.37 -11.08
CA PHE A 389 8.43 6.48 -11.61
C PHE A 389 7.83 5.17 -12.14
N GLN A 390 6.79 4.64 -11.48
CA GLN A 390 6.01 3.48 -11.93
C GLN A 390 5.19 3.78 -13.18
N GLU A 391 4.54 4.94 -13.27
CA GLU A 391 3.82 5.39 -14.46
C GLU A 391 4.75 5.45 -15.69
N THR A 392 6.03 5.80 -15.49
CA THR A 392 7.04 5.82 -16.55
C THR A 392 7.50 4.41 -16.97
N GLN A 393 7.49 3.44 -16.05
CA GLN A 393 7.81 2.04 -16.35
C GLN A 393 6.60 1.26 -16.93
N GLU A 394 5.39 1.47 -16.43
CA GLU A 394 4.15 0.88 -16.97
C GLU A 394 3.87 1.39 -18.40
N LYS A 395 4.04 2.69 -18.67
CA LYS A 395 3.96 3.28 -20.03
C LYS A 395 5.00 2.71 -21.01
N ALA A 396 6.12 2.18 -20.50
CA ALA A 396 7.13 1.52 -21.32
C ALA A 396 6.84 0.02 -21.58
N MET A 397 5.92 -0.58 -20.81
CA MET A 397 5.70 -2.03 -20.75
C MET A 397 4.33 -2.49 -21.29
N SER A 398 3.35 -1.58 -21.52
CA SER A 398 2.07 -1.89 -22.20
C SER A 398 2.19 -2.01 -23.73
N LYS A 399 3.36 -2.40 -24.24
CA LYS A 399 3.65 -2.45 -25.67
C LYS A 399 3.02 -3.70 -26.26
N ILE A 400 2.12 -3.52 -27.22
CA ILE A 400 1.63 -4.62 -28.06
C ILE A 400 2.61 -4.77 -29.22
N TYR A 401 3.43 -5.82 -29.20
CA TYR A 401 4.36 -6.09 -30.30
C TYR A 401 3.62 -6.69 -31.50
N ILE A 402 3.94 -6.19 -32.69
CA ILE A 402 3.32 -6.55 -33.97
C ILE A 402 4.36 -7.10 -34.93
N ALA A 403 3.91 -8.05 -35.77
CA ALA A 403 4.75 -8.77 -36.70
C ALA A 403 4.86 -7.99 -38.02
N VAL A 404 5.81 -7.04 -38.09
CA VAL A 404 6.01 -6.21 -39.29
C VAL A 404 7.18 -6.75 -40.13
N PRO A 405 6.92 -7.31 -41.34
CA PRO A 405 7.97 -7.67 -42.29
C PRO A 405 8.85 -6.49 -42.68
N TYR A 406 10.09 -6.75 -43.11
CA TYR A 406 11.08 -5.69 -43.37
C TYR A 406 10.67 -4.72 -44.49
N ASP A 407 9.99 -5.21 -45.51
CA ASP A 407 9.46 -4.44 -46.64
C ASP A 407 8.25 -3.57 -46.27
N GLU A 408 7.48 -3.96 -45.24
CA GLU A 408 6.30 -3.24 -44.77
C GLU A 408 6.59 -2.22 -43.64
N LYS A 409 7.86 -2.12 -43.19
CA LYS A 409 8.27 -1.25 -42.08
C LYS A 409 7.87 0.23 -42.23
N ASN A 410 7.87 0.74 -43.46
CA ASN A 410 7.54 2.14 -43.73
C ASN A 410 6.04 2.38 -43.59
N GLU A 411 5.23 1.40 -43.97
CA GLU A 411 3.77 1.41 -43.84
C GLU A 411 3.37 1.34 -42.35
N ALA A 412 3.97 0.39 -41.60
CA ALA A 412 3.74 0.28 -40.16
C ALA A 412 4.17 1.55 -39.39
N LYS A 413 5.30 2.15 -39.77
CA LYS A 413 5.77 3.41 -39.19
C LYS A 413 4.83 4.57 -39.52
N ALA A 414 4.29 4.64 -40.74
CA ALA A 414 3.31 5.66 -41.13
C ALA A 414 1.99 5.49 -40.38
N ALA A 415 1.58 4.27 -40.07
CA ALA A 415 0.43 3.95 -39.23
C ALA A 415 0.65 4.26 -37.72
N GLY A 416 1.89 4.54 -37.30
CA GLY A 416 2.22 4.95 -35.94
C GLY A 416 3.02 3.94 -35.11
N ALA A 417 3.41 2.79 -35.68
CA ALA A 417 4.23 1.79 -34.98
C ALA A 417 5.65 2.30 -34.69
N LYS A 418 6.25 1.82 -33.60
CA LYS A 418 7.62 2.16 -33.17
C LYS A 418 8.49 0.91 -33.06
N TRP A 419 9.79 1.07 -33.27
CA TRP A 419 10.77 -0.03 -33.15
C TRP A 419 11.39 -0.07 -31.76
N ASP A 420 11.30 -1.21 -31.08
CA ASP A 420 12.01 -1.47 -29.82
C ASP A 420 13.35 -2.16 -30.11
N ARG A 421 14.47 -1.47 -29.82
CA ARG A 421 15.82 -2.01 -30.06
C ARG A 421 16.19 -3.17 -29.13
N GLY A 422 15.66 -3.19 -27.90
CA GLY A 422 15.94 -4.23 -26.92
C GLY A 422 15.17 -5.51 -27.23
N ALA A 423 13.88 -5.37 -27.56
CA ALA A 423 13.03 -6.48 -27.97
C ALA A 423 13.29 -6.93 -29.42
N LYS A 424 13.91 -6.06 -30.23
CA LYS A 424 14.09 -6.22 -31.69
C LYS A 424 12.76 -6.49 -32.39
N SER A 425 11.74 -5.73 -32.04
CA SER A 425 10.40 -5.90 -32.59
C SER A 425 9.66 -4.56 -32.72
N TRP A 426 8.71 -4.49 -33.64
CA TRP A 426 7.80 -3.35 -33.79
C TRP A 426 6.69 -3.44 -32.77
N TYR A 427 6.24 -2.30 -32.23
CA TYR A 427 5.15 -2.25 -31.27
C TYR A 427 4.20 -1.09 -31.56
N VAL A 428 2.95 -1.26 -31.13
CA VAL A 428 1.91 -0.24 -31.16
C VAL A 428 2.02 0.63 -29.89
N PRO A 429 2.23 1.95 -30.00
CA PRO A 429 2.26 2.84 -28.84
C PRO A 429 0.87 3.01 -28.22
N GLU A 430 0.83 3.17 -26.89
CA GLU A 430 -0.40 3.47 -26.14
C GLU A 430 -1.13 4.71 -26.71
N GLY A 431 -2.46 4.63 -26.80
CA GLY A 431 -3.31 5.68 -27.38
C GLY A 431 -3.48 5.62 -28.90
N THR A 432 -2.84 4.66 -29.58
CA THR A 432 -3.07 4.39 -31.01
C THR A 432 -4.11 3.28 -31.16
N ASP A 433 -5.07 3.44 -32.08
CA ASP A 433 -6.10 2.44 -32.33
C ASP A 433 -5.48 1.09 -32.76
N PRO A 434 -5.60 0.02 -31.94
CA PRO A 434 -5.05 -1.28 -32.27
C PRO A 434 -5.65 -1.89 -33.54
N ALA A 435 -6.86 -1.50 -33.93
CA ALA A 435 -7.52 -2.00 -35.13
C ALA A 435 -6.77 -1.61 -36.42
N ALA A 436 -6.07 -0.47 -36.40
CA ALA A 436 -5.24 0.00 -37.52
C ALA A 436 -4.03 -0.90 -37.81
N PHE A 437 -3.65 -1.77 -36.87
CA PHE A 437 -2.52 -2.70 -36.99
C PHE A 437 -2.95 -4.16 -37.16
N SER A 438 -4.24 -4.42 -37.42
CA SER A 438 -4.80 -5.77 -37.64
C SER A 438 -4.04 -6.56 -38.73
N LYS A 439 -3.50 -5.87 -39.75
CA LYS A 439 -2.63 -6.44 -40.78
C LYS A 439 -1.36 -7.14 -40.22
N TRP A 440 -0.81 -6.63 -39.11
CA TRP A 440 0.41 -7.13 -38.46
C TRP A 440 0.13 -7.81 -37.11
N ALA A 441 -1.14 -8.05 -36.79
CA ALA A 441 -1.51 -8.78 -35.58
C ALA A 441 -1.00 -10.22 -35.64
N THR A 442 -0.54 -10.76 -34.51
CA THR A 442 0.12 -12.08 -34.41
C THR A 442 -0.86 -13.26 -34.52
N ALA A 443 -1.80 -13.25 -35.45
CA ALA A 443 -2.79 -14.31 -35.63
C ALA A 443 -2.66 -15.02 -37.00
N ALA A 444 -1.69 -15.93 -37.13
CA ALA A 444 -1.76 -17.04 -38.10
C ALA A 444 -0.72 -18.14 -37.77
N LYS A 445 -1.21 -19.38 -37.65
CA LYS A 445 -0.41 -20.62 -37.48
C LYS A 445 0.42 -20.91 -38.75
N ALA A 446 1.74 -21.02 -38.60
CA ALA A 446 2.63 -21.59 -39.62
C ALA A 446 2.64 -23.15 -39.55
N PRO A 447 2.88 -23.86 -40.67
CA PRO A 447 2.88 -25.32 -40.69
C PRO A 447 4.15 -25.91 -40.06
N ALA A 448 4.01 -27.09 -39.43
CA ALA A 448 5.04 -27.72 -38.61
C ALA A 448 6.14 -28.44 -39.44
N PRO A 449 7.41 -28.40 -39.00
CA PRO A 449 8.52 -29.19 -39.58
C PRO A 449 8.46 -30.68 -39.15
N GLU A 450 9.21 -31.55 -39.85
CA GLU A 450 9.20 -33.02 -39.71
C GLU A 450 9.67 -33.57 -38.34
N LEU A 451 10.36 -32.77 -37.52
CA LEU A 451 10.63 -33.03 -36.10
C LEU A 451 10.34 -31.77 -35.31
N SER A 452 9.67 -31.91 -34.18
CA SER A 452 9.40 -30.77 -33.30
C SER A 452 10.69 -30.30 -32.61
N PRO A 453 10.83 -29.00 -32.29
CA PRO A 453 11.98 -28.50 -31.54
C PRO A 453 12.22 -29.19 -30.19
N VAL A 454 11.15 -29.73 -29.59
CA VAL A 454 11.20 -30.51 -28.34
C VAL A 454 11.91 -31.85 -28.57
N GLU A 455 11.65 -32.51 -29.71
CA GLU A 455 12.30 -33.78 -30.08
C GLU A 455 13.78 -33.56 -30.45
N GLU A 456 14.10 -32.51 -31.20
CA GLU A 456 15.50 -32.15 -31.50
C GLU A 456 16.28 -31.83 -30.21
N PHE A 457 15.66 -31.11 -29.28
CA PHE A 457 16.29 -30.78 -27.99
C PHE A 457 16.45 -32.02 -27.11
N ALA A 458 15.46 -32.92 -27.07
CA ALA A 458 15.55 -34.19 -26.37
C ALA A 458 16.75 -35.02 -26.85
N GLN A 459 16.97 -35.04 -28.16
CA GLN A 459 18.10 -35.73 -28.77
C GLN A 459 19.44 -35.07 -28.39
N ALA A 460 19.51 -33.74 -28.42
CA ALA A 460 20.68 -32.99 -27.98
C ALA A 460 21.03 -33.21 -26.50
N LEU A 461 20.02 -33.25 -25.62
CA LEU A 461 20.19 -33.53 -24.18
C LEU A 461 20.80 -34.92 -23.97
N LYS A 462 20.28 -35.92 -24.69
CA LYS A 462 20.80 -37.29 -24.64
C LYS A 462 22.24 -37.39 -25.16
N THR A 463 22.57 -36.71 -26.26
CA THR A 463 23.95 -36.67 -26.81
C THR A 463 24.95 -36.08 -25.82
N HIS A 464 24.53 -35.14 -24.97
CA HIS A 464 25.38 -34.54 -23.93
C HIS A 464 25.33 -35.29 -22.59
N GLY A 465 24.71 -36.48 -22.56
CA GLY A 465 24.72 -37.40 -21.42
C GLY A 465 23.68 -37.09 -20.34
N LEU A 466 22.69 -36.23 -20.61
CA LEU A 466 21.57 -35.98 -19.68
C LEU A 466 20.49 -37.05 -19.84
N ILE A 467 19.92 -37.51 -18.73
CA ILE A 467 18.85 -38.51 -18.69
C ILE A 467 17.55 -37.82 -18.29
N VAL A 468 16.70 -37.51 -19.27
CA VAL A 468 15.38 -36.91 -19.07
C VAL A 468 14.30 -37.97 -19.25
N LYS A 469 13.33 -38.04 -18.34
CA LYS A 469 12.19 -38.95 -18.43
C LYS A 469 11.06 -38.27 -19.19
N GLY A 470 10.74 -38.77 -20.38
CA GLY A 470 9.76 -38.15 -21.28
C GLY A 470 10.33 -36.95 -22.01
N ASP A 471 9.45 -36.11 -22.53
CA ASP A 471 9.84 -34.91 -23.28
C ASP A 471 10.47 -33.85 -22.37
N PRO A 472 11.51 -33.14 -22.83
CA PRO A 472 12.12 -32.08 -22.07
C PRO A 472 11.17 -30.88 -21.93
N VAL A 473 11.10 -30.33 -20.73
CA VAL A 473 10.26 -29.15 -20.45
C VAL A 473 11.00 -27.90 -20.93
N MET A 474 10.45 -27.24 -21.96
CA MET A 474 11.04 -26.05 -22.58
C MET A 474 10.30 -24.76 -22.19
N ASP A 475 10.11 -24.58 -20.87
CA ASP A 475 9.39 -23.47 -20.25
C ASP A 475 10.29 -22.24 -19.96
N GLY A 476 11.58 -22.30 -20.32
CA GLY A 476 12.57 -21.29 -19.97
C GLY A 476 13.00 -21.32 -18.50
N GLN A 477 12.73 -22.40 -17.78
CA GLN A 477 13.23 -22.63 -16.43
C GLN A 477 14.37 -23.66 -16.41
N TRP A 478 15.15 -23.63 -15.33
CA TRP A 478 16.21 -24.61 -15.11
C TRP A 478 15.62 -25.91 -14.58
N HIS A 479 15.81 -26.99 -15.34
CA HIS A 479 15.41 -28.33 -14.95
C HIS A 479 16.64 -29.15 -14.56
N ARG A 480 16.55 -29.86 -13.43
CA ARG A 480 17.60 -30.77 -12.95
C ARG A 480 17.30 -32.19 -13.40
N CYS A 481 18.33 -32.89 -13.87
CA CYS A 481 18.20 -34.29 -14.25
C CYS A 481 19.48 -35.09 -13.90
N PRO A 482 19.38 -36.42 -13.82
CA PRO A 482 20.57 -37.27 -13.75
C PRO A 482 21.37 -37.17 -15.05
N VAL A 483 22.65 -37.52 -14.97
CA VAL A 483 23.49 -37.80 -16.14
C VAL A 483 23.95 -39.26 -16.13
N GLU A 484 24.43 -39.75 -17.25
CA GLU A 484 25.00 -41.09 -17.33
C GLU A 484 26.15 -41.28 -16.32
N GLY A 485 26.10 -42.38 -15.54
CA GLY A 485 27.05 -42.66 -14.45
C GLY A 485 26.72 -42.04 -13.09
N ASP A 486 25.56 -41.38 -12.95
CA ASP A 486 25.05 -40.94 -11.65
C ASP A 486 24.56 -42.11 -10.78
N LYS A 487 24.83 -42.03 -9.47
CA LYS A 487 24.24 -42.94 -8.48
C LYS A 487 22.75 -42.62 -8.31
N ALA A 488 21.96 -43.58 -7.81
CA ALA A 488 20.54 -43.35 -7.56
C ALA A 488 20.29 -42.06 -6.73
N LYS A 489 19.39 -41.19 -7.21
CA LYS A 489 19.05 -39.86 -6.68
C LYS A 489 20.04 -38.71 -6.96
N GLN A 490 21.18 -38.96 -7.58
CA GLN A 490 22.11 -37.90 -7.98
C GLN A 490 21.60 -37.20 -9.27
N MET A 491 21.73 -35.87 -9.31
CA MET A 491 21.20 -35.02 -10.39
C MET A 491 22.33 -34.13 -10.94
N SER A 492 23.34 -34.70 -11.59
CA SER A 492 24.53 -33.96 -12.04
C SER A 492 24.38 -33.29 -13.42
N GLY A 493 23.15 -33.13 -13.92
CA GLY A 493 22.82 -32.41 -15.14
C GLY A 493 21.80 -31.30 -14.90
N SER A 494 21.87 -30.25 -15.70
CA SER A 494 20.82 -29.24 -15.79
C SER A 494 20.62 -28.77 -17.22
N TYR A 495 19.37 -28.45 -17.56
CA TYR A 495 19.05 -27.87 -18.85
C TYR A 495 18.03 -26.75 -18.70
N ILE A 496 18.00 -25.88 -19.71
CA ILE A 496 16.98 -24.85 -19.89
C ILE A 496 16.68 -24.77 -21.39
N GLY A 497 15.42 -24.95 -21.74
CA GLY A 497 14.94 -24.92 -23.12
C GLY A 497 14.00 -23.75 -23.36
N TYR A 498 14.11 -23.14 -24.53
CA TYR A 498 13.33 -22.00 -24.99
C TYR A 498 12.61 -22.39 -26.28
N LEU A 499 11.28 -22.22 -26.29
CA LEU A 499 10.48 -22.33 -27.52
C LEU A 499 10.24 -20.96 -28.18
N ASP A 500 10.63 -19.86 -27.52
CA ASP A 500 10.53 -18.52 -28.09
C ASP A 500 11.69 -18.22 -29.05
N GLY A 501 11.43 -17.43 -30.09
CA GLY A 501 12.46 -17.10 -31.06
C GLY A 501 12.81 -18.28 -31.98
N ARG A 502 14.11 -18.47 -32.24
CA ARG A 502 14.62 -19.72 -32.79
C ARG A 502 14.81 -20.67 -31.60
N PRO A 503 14.08 -21.81 -31.54
CA PRO A 503 14.18 -22.71 -30.40
C PRO A 503 15.63 -23.03 -30.06
N SER A 504 15.96 -22.84 -28.79
CA SER A 504 17.33 -22.90 -28.31
C SER A 504 17.36 -23.33 -26.85
N GLY A 505 18.54 -23.65 -26.33
CA GLY A 505 18.67 -24.07 -24.95
C GLY A 505 20.12 -24.18 -24.50
N ASN A 506 20.31 -24.25 -23.19
CA ASN A 506 21.61 -24.59 -22.60
C ASN A 506 21.53 -25.99 -21.99
N ILE A 507 22.58 -26.76 -22.22
CA ILE A 507 22.73 -28.13 -21.73
C ILE A 507 23.99 -28.18 -20.88
N THR A 508 23.86 -28.45 -19.58
CA THR A 508 25.00 -28.49 -18.66
C THR A 508 25.17 -29.87 -18.08
N ASN A 509 26.35 -30.45 -18.28
CA ASN A 509 26.77 -31.68 -17.63
C ASN A 509 27.93 -31.37 -16.68
N TYR A 510 27.65 -31.34 -15.37
CA TYR A 510 28.62 -30.95 -14.35
C TYR A 510 29.74 -31.98 -14.15
N ARG A 511 29.59 -33.20 -14.67
CA ARG A 511 30.67 -34.22 -14.69
C ARG A 511 31.60 -34.07 -15.89
N ALA A 512 31.07 -33.65 -17.03
CA ALA A 512 31.84 -33.43 -18.26
C ALA A 512 32.45 -32.02 -18.35
N GLY A 513 32.15 -31.14 -17.39
CA GLY A 513 32.88 -29.88 -17.18
C GLY A 513 32.44 -28.69 -18.03
N GLY A 514 31.22 -28.67 -18.58
CA GLY A 514 30.79 -27.53 -19.40
C GLY A 514 29.29 -27.42 -19.68
N THR A 515 28.92 -26.23 -20.18
CA THR A 515 27.60 -25.90 -20.71
C THR A 515 27.69 -25.75 -22.22
N THR A 516 26.85 -26.47 -22.97
CA THR A 516 26.74 -26.40 -24.42
C THR A 516 25.46 -25.69 -24.83
N LYS A 517 25.55 -24.79 -25.81
CA LYS A 517 24.38 -24.15 -26.42
C LYS A 517 23.81 -25.02 -27.52
N TRP A 518 22.51 -25.25 -27.48
CA TRP A 518 21.75 -25.90 -28.54
C TRP A 518 20.84 -24.89 -29.24
N VAL A 519 20.68 -25.04 -30.55
CA VAL A 519 19.79 -24.25 -31.41
C VAL A 519 19.22 -25.18 -32.47
N ALA A 520 17.90 -25.15 -32.70
CA ALA A 520 17.22 -26.00 -33.67
C ALA A 520 17.77 -25.87 -35.10
N ALA A 521 17.83 -26.98 -35.84
CA ALA A 521 18.42 -27.05 -37.17
C ALA A 521 17.41 -26.68 -38.29
N GLY A 522 17.78 -25.69 -39.11
CA GLY A 522 17.31 -25.58 -40.51
C GLY A 522 15.83 -25.29 -40.79
N VAL A 523 15.35 -24.09 -40.48
CA VAL A 523 14.30 -23.42 -41.28
C VAL A 523 14.81 -22.02 -41.63
N SER A 524 14.97 -21.74 -42.93
CA SER A 524 15.20 -20.37 -43.42
C SER A 524 13.89 -19.61 -43.30
N LEU A 525 13.67 -18.99 -42.14
CA LEU A 525 12.49 -18.18 -41.87
C LEU A 525 12.45 -17.00 -42.83
N THR A 526 11.35 -16.85 -43.55
CA THR A 526 11.01 -15.64 -44.31
C THR A 526 11.00 -14.41 -43.38
N ASP A 527 11.11 -13.21 -43.95
CA ASP A 527 11.09 -11.96 -43.17
C ASP A 527 9.80 -11.82 -42.34
N ALA A 528 8.68 -12.31 -42.87
CA ALA A 528 7.40 -12.33 -42.17
C ALA A 528 7.39 -13.32 -40.99
N GLU A 529 7.93 -14.53 -41.16
CA GLU A 529 8.02 -15.52 -40.08
C GLU A 529 8.98 -15.06 -38.97
N ARG A 530 10.10 -14.41 -39.33
CA ARG A 530 11.02 -13.81 -38.35
C ARG A 530 10.36 -12.70 -37.56
N ALA A 531 9.62 -11.81 -38.22
CA ALA A 531 8.90 -10.72 -37.57
C ALA A 531 7.82 -11.24 -36.62
N HIS A 532 7.12 -12.32 -37.01
CA HIS A 532 6.09 -12.96 -36.18
C HIS A 532 6.66 -13.58 -34.92
N ILE A 533 7.68 -14.42 -35.07
CA ILE A 533 8.37 -15.08 -33.96
C ILE A 533 8.99 -14.04 -33.00
N GLN A 534 9.55 -12.94 -33.51
CA GLN A 534 10.11 -11.86 -32.69
C GLN A 534 9.04 -11.09 -31.93
N ALA A 535 7.91 -10.77 -32.56
CA ALA A 535 6.79 -10.11 -31.93
C ALA A 535 6.14 -10.99 -30.85
N GLU A 536 5.91 -12.27 -31.13
CA GLU A 536 5.37 -13.23 -30.16
C GLU A 536 6.31 -13.43 -28.97
N ALA A 537 7.61 -13.65 -29.20
CA ALA A 537 8.59 -13.75 -28.13
C ALA A 537 8.72 -12.46 -27.31
N ALA A 538 8.54 -11.29 -27.92
CA ALA A 538 8.53 -10.02 -27.21
C ALA A 538 7.26 -9.84 -26.36
N ASN A 539 6.09 -10.22 -26.89
CA ASN A 539 4.82 -10.23 -26.16
C ASN A 539 4.87 -11.21 -24.97
N VAL A 540 5.40 -12.42 -25.14
CA VAL A 540 5.55 -13.41 -24.06
C VAL A 540 6.53 -12.92 -22.99
N ARG A 541 7.67 -12.33 -23.38
CA ARG A 541 8.63 -11.74 -22.43
C ARG A 541 8.03 -10.56 -21.66
N ALA A 542 7.32 -9.67 -22.36
CA ALA A 542 6.62 -8.55 -21.73
C ALA A 542 5.52 -9.02 -20.77
N ALA A 543 4.74 -10.04 -21.16
CA ALA A 543 3.71 -10.63 -20.30
C ALA A 543 4.31 -11.28 -19.04
N ARG A 544 5.41 -12.04 -19.17
CA ARG A 544 6.12 -12.63 -18.01
C ARG A 544 6.72 -11.58 -17.09
N GLU A 545 7.28 -10.50 -17.65
CA GLU A 545 7.83 -9.39 -16.87
C GLU A 545 6.71 -8.64 -16.12
N ALA A 546 5.58 -8.40 -16.79
CA ALA A 546 4.39 -7.82 -16.18
C ALA A 546 3.84 -8.73 -15.06
N GLU A 547 3.79 -10.05 -15.27
CA GLU A 547 3.38 -11.02 -14.25
C GLU A 547 4.35 -11.02 -13.05
N ARG A 548 5.67 -10.99 -13.29
CA ARG A 548 6.68 -10.90 -12.23
C ARG A 548 6.56 -9.60 -11.44
N LEU A 549 6.29 -8.48 -12.10
CA LEU A 549 6.07 -7.18 -11.45
C LEU A 549 4.78 -7.19 -10.63
N ALA A 550 3.69 -7.75 -11.16
CA ALA A 550 2.43 -7.92 -10.43
C ALA A 550 2.59 -8.83 -9.20
N ALA A 551 3.36 -9.91 -9.32
CA ALA A 551 3.70 -10.79 -8.20
C ALA A 551 4.55 -10.07 -7.15
N ALA A 552 5.57 -9.31 -7.57
CA ALA A 552 6.39 -8.51 -6.68
C ALA A 552 5.60 -7.41 -5.96
N GLU A 553 4.62 -6.78 -6.63
CA GLU A 553 3.68 -5.82 -6.05
C GLU A 553 2.80 -6.46 -4.96
N LYS A 554 2.24 -7.65 -5.24
CA LYS A 554 1.49 -8.41 -4.25
C LYS A 554 2.36 -8.78 -3.05
N ALA A 555 3.59 -9.23 -3.29
CA ALA A 555 4.51 -9.62 -2.24
C ALA A 555 5.01 -8.41 -1.42
N ALA A 556 5.15 -7.23 -2.03
CA ALA A 556 5.47 -5.98 -1.32
C ALA A 556 4.37 -5.57 -0.34
N LYS A 557 3.10 -5.72 -0.72
CA LYS A 557 1.95 -5.49 0.16
C LYS A 557 1.96 -6.45 1.36
N ASN A 558 2.27 -7.72 1.11
CA ASN A 558 2.44 -8.71 2.18
C ASN A 558 3.61 -8.35 3.10
N ALA A 559 4.75 -7.95 2.55
CA ALA A 559 5.92 -7.52 3.30
C ALA A 559 5.60 -6.31 4.20
N TYR A 560 4.82 -5.35 3.70
CA TYR A 560 4.32 -4.21 4.47
C TYR A 560 3.41 -4.63 5.62
N GLY A 561 2.42 -5.50 5.34
CA GLY A 561 1.54 -6.04 6.36
C GLY A 561 2.30 -6.78 7.47
N VAL A 562 3.29 -7.60 7.11
CA VAL A 562 4.15 -8.27 8.10
C VAL A 562 4.93 -7.23 8.91
N TRP A 563 5.60 -6.29 8.24
CA TRP A 563 6.45 -5.27 8.89
C TRP A 563 5.70 -4.40 9.91
N GLN A 564 4.46 -4.00 9.59
CA GLN A 564 3.64 -3.17 10.49
C GLN A 564 3.18 -3.93 11.74
N ASN A 565 2.92 -5.24 11.61
CA ASN A 565 2.40 -6.06 12.70
C ASN A 565 3.49 -6.71 13.58
N LEU A 566 4.77 -6.42 13.35
CA LEU A 566 5.84 -6.95 14.19
C LEU A 566 5.81 -6.30 15.58
N PRO A 567 6.03 -7.09 16.66
CA PRO A 567 5.86 -6.67 18.05
C PRO A 567 6.75 -5.51 18.51
N GLY A 568 7.87 -5.26 17.84
CA GLY A 568 8.74 -4.13 18.16
C GLY A 568 10.14 -4.25 17.58
N GLU A 569 11.01 -3.32 17.95
CA GLU A 569 12.41 -3.27 17.54
C GLU A 569 13.20 -4.50 18.04
N ALA A 570 14.06 -5.03 17.18
CA ALA A 570 14.99 -6.08 17.55
C ALA A 570 16.18 -5.49 18.33
N ASN A 571 16.65 -6.23 19.32
CA ASN A 571 17.83 -5.91 20.10
C ASN A 571 18.49 -7.21 20.58
N PRO A 572 19.70 -7.16 21.17
CA PRO A 572 20.39 -8.36 21.66
C PRO A 572 19.64 -9.14 22.74
N GLU A 573 18.68 -8.55 23.44
CA GLU A 573 17.93 -9.23 24.50
C GLU A 573 16.77 -10.06 23.94
N ASN A 574 16.20 -9.64 22.81
CA ASN A 574 15.03 -10.29 22.18
C ASN A 574 15.35 -11.02 20.86
N SER A 575 16.57 -10.90 20.33
CA SER A 575 17.01 -11.59 19.13
C SER A 575 18.28 -12.42 19.36
N PRO A 576 18.21 -13.77 19.28
CA PRO A 576 19.38 -14.63 19.42
C PRO A 576 20.47 -14.34 18.39
N TYR A 577 20.09 -13.92 17.17
CA TYR A 577 21.04 -13.56 16.12
C TYR A 577 21.88 -12.33 16.50
N LEU A 578 21.22 -11.26 16.97
CA LEU A 578 21.90 -10.03 17.39
C LEU A 578 22.80 -10.27 18.60
N ALA A 579 22.33 -11.06 19.57
CA ALA A 579 23.13 -11.50 20.72
C ALA A 579 24.39 -12.25 20.29
N ALA A 580 24.25 -13.22 19.38
CA ALA A 580 25.38 -14.03 18.89
C ALA A 580 26.37 -13.21 18.07
N LYS A 581 25.89 -12.23 17.29
CA LYS A 581 26.75 -11.34 16.51
C LYS A 581 27.35 -10.19 17.33
N GLY A 582 26.80 -9.90 18.51
CA GLY A 582 27.28 -8.84 19.40
C GLY A 582 27.02 -7.43 18.87
N VAL A 583 25.95 -7.25 18.09
CA VAL A 583 25.57 -5.97 17.46
C VAL A 583 24.13 -5.60 17.82
N LYS A 584 23.79 -4.31 17.77
CA LYS A 584 22.44 -3.82 18.08
C LYS A 584 21.52 -3.89 16.85
N GLY A 585 20.22 -3.82 17.12
CA GLY A 585 19.21 -3.58 16.09
C GLY A 585 19.11 -2.10 15.76
N HIS A 586 19.32 -1.74 14.49
CA HIS A 586 19.23 -0.39 13.96
C HIS A 586 18.17 -0.37 12.87
N GLY A 587 16.94 0.05 13.21
CA GLY A 587 15.81 0.09 12.28
C GLY A 587 15.33 -1.29 11.81
N VAL A 588 15.47 -2.32 12.65
CA VAL A 588 15.09 -3.70 12.38
C VAL A 588 14.17 -4.20 13.49
N LYS A 589 13.18 -5.01 13.15
CA LYS A 589 12.17 -5.51 14.10
C LYS A 589 12.37 -6.97 14.41
N VAL A 590 11.72 -7.47 15.46
CA VAL A 590 11.74 -8.89 15.83
C VAL A 590 10.32 -9.48 15.70
N ASN A 591 10.19 -10.75 15.33
CA ASN A 591 8.90 -11.46 15.37
C ASN A 591 8.67 -12.13 16.74
N GLY A 592 7.52 -12.79 16.92
CA GLY A 592 7.18 -13.49 18.17
C GLY A 592 8.08 -14.68 18.53
N GLU A 593 8.93 -15.14 17.60
CA GLU A 593 9.86 -16.26 17.80
C GLU A 593 11.30 -15.77 18.09
N GLY A 594 11.54 -14.46 18.14
CA GLY A 594 12.88 -13.88 18.31
C GLY A 594 13.69 -13.74 17.01
N HIS A 595 13.09 -14.04 15.85
CA HIS A 595 13.75 -13.87 14.55
C HIS A 595 13.79 -12.38 14.17
N MET A 596 14.97 -11.91 13.76
CA MET A 596 15.15 -10.52 13.32
C MET A 596 14.60 -10.37 11.90
N ILE A 597 13.82 -9.31 11.67
CA ILE A 597 13.25 -8.95 10.37
C ILE A 597 13.88 -7.65 9.91
N ILE A 598 14.47 -7.67 8.71
CA ILE A 598 15.10 -6.51 8.09
C ILE A 598 14.22 -6.02 6.93
N PRO A 599 13.82 -4.73 6.92
CA PRO A 599 13.02 -4.19 5.81
C PRO A 599 13.91 -4.02 4.58
N CYS A 600 13.43 -4.46 3.41
CA CYS A 600 14.15 -4.33 2.14
C CYS A 600 13.51 -3.21 1.31
N ARG A 601 14.11 -2.02 1.37
CA ARG A 601 13.57 -0.80 0.75
C ARG A 601 14.37 -0.39 -0.47
N ASP A 602 13.72 0.28 -1.43
CA ASP A 602 14.41 0.89 -2.55
C ASP A 602 14.93 2.32 -2.24
N ALA A 603 15.51 2.99 -3.24
CA ALA A 603 16.01 4.35 -3.10
C ALA A 603 14.95 5.41 -2.81
N ALA A 604 13.67 5.14 -3.08
CA ALA A 604 12.54 5.99 -2.72
C ALA A 604 12.01 5.68 -1.30
N GLY A 605 12.57 4.68 -0.61
CA GLY A 605 12.14 4.27 0.72
C GLY A 605 10.97 3.28 0.71
N ARG A 606 10.50 2.84 -0.47
CA ARG A 606 9.39 1.91 -0.60
C ARG A 606 9.82 0.50 -0.18
N LEU A 607 9.04 -0.13 0.69
CA LEU A 607 9.24 -1.50 1.14
C LEU A 607 8.79 -2.49 0.07
N TRP A 608 9.72 -3.29 -0.44
CA TRP A 608 9.45 -4.32 -1.44
C TRP A 608 9.47 -5.73 -0.87
N ASN A 609 10.38 -5.98 0.08
CA ASN A 609 10.60 -7.30 0.68
C ASN A 609 10.94 -7.17 2.17
N ILE A 610 10.98 -8.29 2.87
CA ILE A 610 11.55 -8.42 4.21
C ILE A 610 12.52 -9.60 4.23
N GLN A 611 13.63 -9.46 4.94
CA GLN A 611 14.54 -10.55 5.21
C GLN A 611 14.34 -11.03 6.65
N THR A 612 13.93 -12.28 6.82
CA THR A 612 13.87 -12.97 8.10
C THR A 612 15.22 -13.63 8.37
N VAL A 613 15.84 -13.25 9.48
CA VAL A 613 17.11 -13.79 9.96
C VAL A 613 16.86 -14.64 11.19
N THR A 614 16.99 -15.95 11.02
CA THR A 614 17.01 -16.94 12.11
C THR A 614 18.47 -17.25 12.49
N PRO A 615 18.72 -18.02 13.56
CA PRO A 615 20.07 -18.45 13.90
C PRO A 615 20.75 -19.28 12.78
N GLU A 616 19.97 -20.02 11.98
CA GLU A 616 20.47 -20.95 10.95
C GLU A 616 20.38 -20.40 9.53
N ASN A 617 19.37 -19.58 9.23
CA ASN A 617 19.05 -19.19 7.86
C ASN A 617 18.70 -17.70 7.73
N LYS A 618 18.95 -17.15 6.54
CA LYS A 618 18.47 -15.83 6.12
C LYS A 618 17.54 -16.02 4.93
N LEU A 619 16.26 -15.69 5.09
CA LEU A 619 15.22 -15.97 4.12
C LEU A 619 14.51 -14.68 3.69
N PHE A 620 14.27 -14.54 2.39
CA PHE A 620 13.44 -13.47 1.86
C PHE A 620 12.01 -13.97 1.62
N LEU A 621 11.05 -13.05 1.58
CA LEU A 621 9.71 -13.38 1.13
C LEU A 621 9.77 -13.86 -0.33
N ARG A 622 9.09 -14.98 -0.62
CA ARG A 622 9.01 -15.53 -1.98
C ARG A 622 8.27 -14.59 -2.92
N ASP A 623 8.63 -14.66 -4.20
CA ASP A 623 8.03 -13.88 -5.29
C ASP A 623 8.12 -12.35 -5.13
N SER A 624 8.92 -11.90 -4.17
CA SER A 624 9.18 -10.48 -3.90
C SER A 624 10.50 -10.01 -4.53
N ARG A 625 10.60 -8.70 -4.76
CA ARG A 625 11.79 -8.05 -5.32
C ARG A 625 12.88 -7.88 -4.26
N LYS A 626 14.01 -8.57 -4.43
CA LYS A 626 15.27 -8.33 -3.66
C LYS A 626 16.20 -7.34 -4.36
N GLU A 627 16.34 -7.47 -5.68
CA GLU A 627 17.34 -6.74 -6.46
C GLU A 627 17.11 -5.22 -6.39
N GLY A 628 18.18 -4.49 -6.01
CA GLY A 628 18.18 -3.04 -5.84
C GLY A 628 17.53 -2.55 -4.54
N THR A 629 17.13 -3.46 -3.65
CA THR A 629 16.65 -3.11 -2.30
C THR A 629 17.80 -3.21 -1.28
N PHE A 630 17.70 -2.47 -0.18
CA PHE A 630 18.72 -2.39 0.87
C PHE A 630 18.12 -1.88 2.19
N HIS A 631 18.94 -1.84 3.25
CA HIS A 631 18.61 -1.24 4.55
C HIS A 631 19.71 -0.28 5.02
N VAL A 632 19.35 0.90 5.53
CA VAL A 632 20.31 1.93 5.96
C VAL A 632 20.42 1.96 7.48
N LEU A 633 21.61 1.73 8.00
CA LEU A 633 21.92 1.87 9.42
C LEU A 633 22.43 3.29 9.66
N GLU A 634 21.67 4.05 10.43
CA GLU A 634 21.91 5.46 10.70
C GLU A 634 21.26 5.89 12.04
N VAL A 635 21.60 7.07 12.53
CA VAL A 635 21.32 7.53 13.90
C VAL A 635 19.83 7.76 14.21
N THR A 636 19.00 8.01 13.21
CA THR A 636 17.54 8.20 13.37
C THR A 636 16.75 6.88 13.35
N GLY A 637 17.38 5.77 12.96
CA GLY A 637 16.76 4.45 12.89
C GLY A 637 15.71 4.27 11.77
N LYS A 638 15.61 5.19 10.81
CA LYS A 638 14.57 5.19 9.77
C LYS A 638 14.79 4.16 8.66
N GLY A 639 16.03 3.71 8.44
CA GLY A 639 16.30 2.67 7.46
C GLY A 639 16.35 3.11 6.00
N THR A 640 16.29 4.42 5.69
CA THR A 640 16.17 4.94 4.30
C THR A 640 17.31 5.87 3.90
N LEU A 641 17.50 6.07 2.58
CA LEU A 641 18.50 7.02 2.07
C LEU A 641 18.17 8.47 2.42
N ASP A 642 16.91 8.82 2.67
CA ASP A 642 16.52 10.20 2.98
C ASP A 642 17.09 10.68 4.31
N ALA A 643 17.36 9.76 5.23
CA ALA A 643 18.08 10.06 6.46
C ALA A 643 19.50 10.60 6.21
N LEU A 644 20.06 10.37 5.01
CA LEU A 644 21.38 10.86 4.63
C LEU A 644 21.36 12.25 3.96
N LEU A 645 20.20 12.78 3.60
CA LEU A 645 20.06 14.09 2.93
C LEU A 645 20.54 15.28 3.78
N PRO A 646 20.27 15.33 5.11
CA PRO A 646 20.79 16.41 5.96
C PRO A 646 22.33 16.39 6.06
N LEU A 647 22.94 15.23 5.84
CA LEU A 647 24.40 15.06 5.83
C LEU A 647 24.95 15.55 4.48
N LYS A 648 25.10 16.87 4.35
CA LYS A 648 25.56 17.55 3.11
C LYS A 648 26.93 17.06 2.61
N GLN A 649 27.72 16.40 3.45
CA GLN A 649 29.06 15.89 3.13
C GLN A 649 29.30 14.55 3.83
N GLY A 650 30.23 13.75 3.30
CA GLY A 650 30.68 12.49 3.91
C GLY A 650 30.50 11.28 3.00
N VAL A 651 31.38 10.31 3.18
CA VAL A 651 31.42 9.05 2.41
C VAL A 651 30.23 8.17 2.79
N ILE A 652 29.57 7.59 1.79
CA ILE A 652 28.53 6.57 1.96
C ILE A 652 29.19 5.20 1.94
N ILE A 653 28.95 4.39 2.96
CA ILE A 653 29.50 3.04 3.07
C ILE A 653 28.42 2.03 2.72
N ILE A 654 28.72 1.05 1.88
CA ILE A 654 27.81 -0.06 1.52
C ILE A 654 28.49 -1.37 1.91
N ALA A 655 27.88 -2.14 2.80
CA ALA A 655 28.35 -3.43 3.26
C ALA A 655 27.49 -4.57 2.70
N GLU A 656 28.07 -5.77 2.61
CA GLU A 656 27.38 -6.96 2.09
C GLU A 656 26.20 -7.38 2.98
N GLY A 657 26.43 -7.63 4.26
CA GLY A 657 25.39 -8.09 5.20
C GLY A 657 25.09 -7.11 6.33
N TYR A 658 23.97 -7.36 7.02
CA TYR A 658 23.52 -6.52 8.14
C TYR A 658 24.51 -6.48 9.30
N ALA A 659 25.05 -7.62 9.74
CA ALA A 659 26.02 -7.66 10.84
C ALA A 659 27.27 -6.84 10.51
N THR A 660 27.84 -7.04 9.31
CA THR A 660 28.95 -6.23 8.77
C THR A 660 28.62 -4.74 8.79
N ALA A 661 27.42 -4.36 8.34
CA ALA A 661 26.96 -2.97 8.34
C ALA A 661 26.84 -2.40 9.76
N ALA A 662 26.25 -3.17 10.69
CA ALA A 662 26.04 -2.77 12.08
C ALA A 662 27.36 -2.59 12.82
N THR A 663 28.30 -3.51 12.63
CA THR A 663 29.65 -3.38 13.19
C THR A 663 30.34 -2.11 12.69
N ILE A 664 30.31 -1.83 11.38
CA ILE A 664 30.94 -0.61 10.84
C ILE A 664 30.22 0.64 11.36
N PHE A 665 28.88 0.64 11.42
CA PHE A 665 28.09 1.75 11.92
C PHE A 665 28.39 2.07 13.38
N GLU A 666 28.35 1.06 14.26
CA GLU A 666 28.62 1.22 15.69
C GLU A 666 30.06 1.66 15.96
N GLU A 667 31.01 1.16 15.17
CA GLU A 667 32.42 1.51 15.35
C GLU A 667 32.78 2.88 14.79
N THR A 668 32.16 3.33 13.71
CA THR A 668 32.56 4.58 13.04
C THR A 668 31.59 5.72 13.27
N GLY A 669 30.37 5.44 13.72
CA GLY A 669 29.25 6.39 13.77
C GLY A 669 28.79 6.89 12.39
N ARG A 670 29.30 6.31 11.29
CA ARG A 670 28.99 6.72 9.92
C ARG A 670 27.87 5.85 9.35
N PRO A 671 26.90 6.43 8.64
CA PRO A 671 25.84 5.63 8.03
C PRO A 671 26.36 4.54 7.10
N VAL A 672 25.79 3.34 7.22
CA VAL A 672 26.18 2.16 6.43
C VAL A 672 24.94 1.51 5.83
N ILE A 673 25.03 1.13 4.57
CA ILE A 673 23.94 0.49 3.82
C ILE A 673 24.22 -1.02 3.76
N SER A 674 23.30 -1.85 4.23
CA SER A 674 23.35 -3.29 4.05
C SER A 674 22.72 -3.68 2.70
N ALA A 675 23.50 -4.31 1.82
CA ALA A 675 23.05 -4.83 0.53
C ALA A 675 22.46 -6.26 0.60
N PHE A 676 22.44 -6.85 1.80
CA PHE A 676 22.02 -8.22 2.13
C PHE A 676 22.93 -9.36 1.65
N ASP A 677 23.44 -9.29 0.41
CA ASP A 677 24.39 -10.25 -0.15
C ASP A 677 25.22 -9.66 -1.31
N SER A 678 26.33 -10.32 -1.64
CA SER A 678 27.29 -9.90 -2.67
C SER A 678 26.68 -9.76 -4.07
N SER A 679 25.63 -10.53 -4.41
CA SER A 679 24.98 -10.43 -5.72
C SER A 679 24.23 -9.11 -5.91
N ASN A 680 23.82 -8.47 -4.82
CA ASN A 680 23.01 -7.24 -4.83
C ASN A 680 23.87 -5.96 -4.69
N LEU A 681 25.15 -6.07 -4.32
CA LEU A 681 26.06 -4.92 -4.10
C LEU A 681 26.07 -3.92 -5.25
N LYS A 682 26.17 -4.39 -6.50
CA LYS A 682 26.23 -3.52 -7.68
C LYS A 682 24.93 -2.73 -7.87
N ALA A 683 23.78 -3.41 -7.83
CA ALA A 683 22.48 -2.78 -8.02
C ALA A 683 22.20 -1.72 -6.93
N VAL A 684 22.56 -2.01 -5.68
CA VAL A 684 22.46 -1.07 -4.55
C VAL A 684 23.41 0.12 -4.75
N ALA A 685 24.67 -0.12 -5.14
CA ALA A 685 25.63 0.94 -5.39
C ALA A 685 25.15 1.89 -6.49
N GLU A 686 24.64 1.36 -7.60
CA GLU A 686 24.09 2.16 -8.71
C GLU A 686 22.88 3.00 -8.26
N ALA A 687 21.97 2.42 -7.48
CA ALA A 687 20.83 3.15 -6.91
C ALA A 687 21.27 4.29 -5.96
N VAL A 688 22.29 4.04 -5.13
CA VAL A 688 22.87 5.05 -4.23
C VAL A 688 23.56 6.16 -5.01
N ARG A 689 24.36 5.83 -6.03
CA ARG A 689 25.03 6.81 -6.90
C ARG A 689 24.02 7.68 -7.65
N ALA A 690 22.92 7.10 -8.13
CA ALA A 690 21.86 7.86 -8.79
C ALA A 690 21.25 8.92 -7.86
N LYS A 691 21.05 8.60 -6.57
CA LYS A 691 20.52 9.54 -5.57
C LYS A 691 21.55 10.52 -5.02
N PHE A 692 22.82 10.11 -4.95
CA PHE A 692 23.93 10.93 -4.47
C PHE A 692 25.08 10.98 -5.50
N PRO A 693 24.92 11.75 -6.59
CA PRO A 693 25.89 11.78 -7.69
C PRO A 693 27.30 12.16 -7.25
N ASP A 694 27.43 13.08 -6.29
CA ASP A 694 28.72 13.68 -5.92
C ASP A 694 29.34 13.09 -4.64
N ARG A 695 28.63 12.20 -3.93
CA ARG A 695 29.14 11.68 -2.66
C ARG A 695 30.12 10.53 -2.90
N PRO A 696 31.29 10.49 -2.25
CA PRO A 696 32.17 9.33 -2.35
C PRO A 696 31.46 8.08 -1.81
N ILE A 697 31.65 6.94 -2.49
CA ILE A 697 31.06 5.65 -2.10
C ILE A 697 32.20 4.69 -1.77
N LEU A 698 32.11 4.02 -0.61
CA LEU A 698 33.02 2.97 -0.17
C LEU A 698 32.26 1.65 -0.03
N ILE A 699 32.66 0.63 -0.77
CA ILE A 699 32.09 -0.72 -0.68
C ILE A 699 32.92 -1.54 0.31
N ALA A 700 32.30 -1.98 1.40
CA ALA A 700 32.87 -2.87 2.40
C ALA A 700 32.48 -4.33 2.04
N GLY A 701 33.40 -5.03 1.37
CA GLY A 701 33.20 -6.41 0.94
C GLY A 701 33.70 -7.43 1.95
N ASP A 702 33.11 -8.61 1.93
CA ASP A 702 33.58 -9.75 2.72
C ASP A 702 34.80 -10.41 2.06
N ASN A 703 35.68 -10.99 2.87
CA ASN A 703 36.90 -11.66 2.44
C ASN A 703 36.71 -13.18 2.49
N ASP A 704 36.03 -13.74 1.48
CA ASP A 704 35.68 -15.15 1.37
C ASP A 704 36.86 -16.05 0.96
N HIS A 705 37.98 -15.96 1.68
CA HIS A 705 39.24 -16.65 1.33
C HIS A 705 39.12 -18.19 1.32
N ALA A 706 38.10 -18.75 1.96
CA ALA A 706 37.86 -20.20 2.06
C ALA A 706 36.89 -20.77 1.00
N ASN A 707 36.35 -19.95 0.09
CA ASN A 707 35.36 -20.39 -0.90
C ASN A 707 36.03 -21.12 -2.09
N VAL A 708 35.52 -22.32 -2.41
CA VAL A 708 36.02 -23.18 -3.51
C VAL A 708 35.85 -22.57 -4.91
N HIS A 709 34.95 -21.58 -5.06
CA HIS A 709 34.72 -20.86 -6.32
C HIS A 709 35.50 -19.53 -6.41
N GLY A 710 36.44 -19.28 -5.48
CA GLY A 710 37.19 -18.03 -5.38
C GLY A 710 36.54 -17.01 -4.44
N ASN A 711 37.21 -15.87 -4.23
CA ASN A 711 36.76 -14.84 -3.29
C ASN A 711 35.63 -13.98 -3.90
N VAL A 712 34.42 -14.55 -3.93
CA VAL A 712 33.25 -13.95 -4.59
C VAL A 712 32.87 -12.61 -3.98
N GLY A 713 32.87 -12.48 -2.64
CA GLY A 713 32.60 -11.22 -1.94
C GLY A 713 33.51 -10.08 -2.40
N MET A 714 34.82 -10.31 -2.43
CA MET A 714 35.77 -9.31 -2.93
C MET A 714 35.57 -8.95 -4.41
N VAL A 715 35.37 -9.96 -5.27
CA VAL A 715 35.17 -9.71 -6.71
C VAL A 715 33.92 -8.86 -6.94
N LYS A 716 32.81 -9.18 -6.27
CA LYS A 716 31.56 -8.43 -6.39
C LYS A 716 31.64 -7.02 -5.80
N ALA A 717 32.33 -6.87 -4.67
CA ALA A 717 32.57 -5.56 -4.09
C ALA A 717 33.43 -4.67 -5.01
N GLU A 718 34.42 -5.25 -5.71
CA GLU A 718 35.24 -4.53 -6.67
C GLU A 718 34.46 -4.15 -7.94
N GLU A 719 33.64 -5.07 -8.47
CA GLU A 719 32.71 -4.79 -9.58
C GLU A 719 31.75 -3.65 -9.25
N ALA A 720 31.16 -3.66 -8.05
CA ALA A 720 30.25 -2.62 -7.58
C ALA A 720 30.96 -1.28 -7.43
N ALA A 721 32.16 -1.26 -6.82
CA ALA A 721 32.95 -0.05 -6.67
C ALA A 721 33.30 0.57 -8.04
N LYS A 722 33.75 -0.25 -9.00
CA LYS A 722 34.06 0.20 -10.37
C LYS A 722 32.84 0.79 -11.08
N ALA A 723 31.67 0.16 -10.94
CA ALA A 723 30.44 0.61 -11.59
C ALA A 723 30.01 2.03 -11.20
N VAL A 724 30.39 2.50 -10.00
CA VAL A 724 29.96 3.81 -9.46
C VAL A 724 31.10 4.78 -9.18
N GLY A 725 32.31 4.47 -9.65
CA GLY A 725 33.51 5.25 -9.35
C GLY A 725 33.82 5.31 -7.84
N GLY A 726 33.45 4.29 -7.08
CA GLY A 726 33.72 4.15 -5.66
C GLY A 726 35.05 3.46 -5.36
N LYS A 727 35.34 3.26 -4.08
CA LYS A 727 36.47 2.44 -3.60
C LYS A 727 35.96 1.20 -2.86
N MET A 728 36.80 0.19 -2.73
CA MET A 728 36.50 -1.02 -1.95
C MET A 728 37.43 -1.13 -0.74
N VAL A 729 36.91 -1.68 0.36
CA VAL A 729 37.66 -2.11 1.54
C VAL A 729 37.19 -3.50 1.98
N ALA A 730 38.08 -4.31 2.52
CA ALA A 730 37.78 -5.64 3.05
C ALA A 730 38.62 -5.90 4.32
N PRO A 731 38.16 -6.77 5.25
CA PRO A 731 38.92 -7.13 6.43
C PRO A 731 40.16 -7.97 6.06
N SER A 732 41.22 -7.84 6.86
CA SER A 732 42.47 -8.60 6.69
C SER A 732 42.72 -9.52 7.87
N PHE A 733 42.78 -10.82 7.59
CA PHE A 733 42.94 -11.89 8.58
C PHE A 733 44.34 -12.52 8.57
N THR A 734 44.83 -12.94 9.75
CA THR A 734 46.06 -13.74 9.89
C THR A 734 45.83 -15.18 9.40
N ALA A 735 46.89 -16.00 9.35
CA ALA A 735 46.75 -17.40 8.97
C ALA A 735 45.86 -18.19 9.96
N GLU A 736 45.97 -17.89 11.25
CA GLU A 736 45.20 -18.53 12.33
C GLU A 736 43.71 -18.18 12.24
N GLU A 737 43.39 -16.92 11.96
CA GLU A 737 42.01 -16.46 11.78
C GLU A 737 41.39 -16.99 10.49
N LYS A 738 42.19 -17.12 9.42
CA LYS A 738 41.74 -17.79 8.20
C LYS A 738 41.44 -19.27 8.45
N ALA A 739 42.22 -19.95 9.29
CA ALA A 739 41.93 -21.33 9.68
C ALA A 739 40.61 -21.45 10.46
N GLN A 740 40.20 -20.41 11.18
CA GLN A 740 38.89 -20.31 11.84
C GLN A 740 37.75 -19.90 10.89
N LYS A 741 38.05 -19.71 9.59
CA LYS A 741 37.10 -19.29 8.55
C LYS A 741 36.45 -17.93 8.81
N LEU A 742 37.17 -17.01 9.46
CA LEU A 742 36.72 -15.62 9.62
C LEU A 742 36.75 -14.91 8.28
N THR A 743 35.69 -14.19 7.92
CA THR A 743 35.49 -13.65 6.56
C THR A 743 35.02 -12.20 6.54
N ASP A 744 34.26 -11.74 7.53
CA ASP A 744 33.59 -10.43 7.49
C ASP A 744 34.10 -9.42 8.56
N PHE A 745 33.63 -8.17 8.52
CA PHE A 745 34.05 -7.16 9.51
C PHE A 745 33.53 -7.45 10.93
N ASN A 746 32.42 -8.19 11.06
CA ASN A 746 31.90 -8.60 12.37
C ASN A 746 32.81 -9.67 13.00
N ASP A 747 33.33 -10.61 12.21
CA ASP A 747 34.33 -11.59 12.64
C ASP A 747 35.63 -10.90 13.09
N LEU A 748 36.07 -9.87 12.34
CA LEU A 748 37.23 -9.06 12.73
C LEU A 748 37.01 -8.34 14.07
N HIS A 749 35.80 -7.82 14.29
CA HIS A 749 35.42 -7.19 15.56
C HIS A 749 35.42 -8.21 16.71
N GLN A 750 34.81 -9.38 16.52
CA GLN A 750 34.75 -10.43 17.54
C GLN A 750 36.14 -10.98 17.88
N SER A 751 37.04 -11.10 16.89
CA SER A 751 38.39 -11.64 17.07
C SER A 751 39.37 -10.64 17.68
N ARG A 752 39.36 -9.38 17.21
CA ARG A 752 40.39 -8.38 17.55
C ARG A 752 39.87 -7.14 18.28
N GLY A 753 38.56 -6.97 18.35
CA GLY A 753 37.89 -5.84 19.00
C GLY A 753 37.63 -4.62 18.10
N ALA A 754 36.70 -3.80 18.59
CA ALA A 754 36.23 -2.50 18.07
C ALA A 754 37.26 -1.66 17.28
N GLY A 755 38.40 -1.34 17.90
CA GLY A 755 39.39 -0.42 17.34
C GLY A 755 40.04 -0.86 16.02
N TRP A 756 39.96 -2.14 15.64
CA TRP A 756 40.51 -2.61 14.36
C TRP A 756 39.58 -2.34 13.18
N VAL A 757 38.26 -2.45 13.38
CA VAL A 757 37.28 -2.11 12.34
C VAL A 757 37.36 -0.63 12.01
N ARG A 758 37.31 0.24 13.04
CA ARG A 758 37.44 1.69 12.88
C ARG A 758 38.70 2.07 12.10
N ARG A 759 39.87 1.55 12.50
CA ARG A 759 41.15 1.83 11.81
C ARG A 759 41.16 1.40 10.34
N THR A 760 40.57 0.25 10.03
CA THR A 760 40.53 -0.26 8.65
C THR A 760 39.66 0.65 7.77
N ILE A 761 38.48 1.03 8.27
CA ILE A 761 37.56 1.91 7.54
C ILE A 761 38.14 3.33 7.42
N GLU A 762 38.61 3.94 8.51
CA GLU A 762 39.21 5.28 8.49
C GLU A 762 40.47 5.36 7.62
N GLY A 763 41.28 4.30 7.60
CA GLY A 763 42.43 4.17 6.71
C GLY A 763 42.02 4.17 5.23
N ALA A 764 40.95 3.46 4.88
CA ALA A 764 40.41 3.46 3.53
C ALA A 764 39.82 4.83 3.14
N LEU A 765 39.12 5.50 4.07
CA LEU A 765 38.58 6.85 3.88
C LEU A 765 39.68 7.90 3.70
N SER A 766 40.77 7.81 4.46
CA SER A 766 41.91 8.73 4.36
C SER A 766 42.65 8.56 3.03
N LYS A 767 42.83 7.32 2.57
CA LYS A 767 43.35 7.02 1.21
C LYS A 767 42.37 7.44 0.11
N ALA A 768 41.08 7.56 0.41
CA ALA A 768 40.09 8.11 -0.52
C ALA A 768 40.27 9.62 -0.74
N GLN A 769 40.50 10.37 0.34
CA GLN A 769 40.66 11.83 0.33
C GLN A 769 42.06 12.31 -0.09
N GLY A 770 43.12 11.54 0.17
CA GLY A 770 44.51 11.92 -0.15
C GLY A 770 44.86 11.90 -1.65
N GLN A 771 44.06 11.27 -2.50
CA GLN A 771 44.29 11.20 -3.95
C GLN A 771 43.76 12.41 -4.73
N GLU A 772 42.86 13.21 -4.16
CA GLU A 772 42.35 14.45 -4.78
C GLU A 772 43.33 15.61 -4.71
N ARG A 773 44.31 15.59 -3.79
CA ARG A 773 45.37 16.62 -3.69
C ARG A 773 46.57 16.40 -4.60
N GLY A 774 46.63 15.28 -5.32
CA GLY A 774 47.75 14.91 -6.19
C GLY A 774 47.55 15.17 -7.68
N ILE A 775 46.40 15.73 -8.07
CA ILE A 775 46.09 16.15 -9.44
C ILE A 775 45.51 17.58 -9.33
N ALA A 776 46.36 18.52 -8.95
CA ALA A 776 46.10 19.95 -9.05
C ALA A 776 47.28 20.58 -9.80
#